data_AF-A0A1B1KG16-F1
#
_entry.id   AF-A0A1B1KG16-F1
#
_cell.length_a   1.000
_cell.length_b   1.000
_cell.length_c   1.000
_cell.angle_alpha   90.00
_cell.angle_beta   90.00
_cell.angle_gamma   90.00
#
_symmetry.space_group_name_H-M   'P 1'
#
loop_
_entity.id
_entity.type
_entity.pdbx_description
1 polymer ?
#
loop_
_entity_poly.entity_id
_entity_poly.type
_entity_poly.pdbx_seq_one_letter_code
_entity_poly.pdbx_strand_id
1 'polypeptide(L)'
;MSSGNDATGNHASDPGGTPPVDDGSADTTTPPPDGKTKRNRWRTVRRVSLVVIALLLVVPLVGFLVSYVRAEVPRPSDMKTNQVATVFAADGTTELTKVIPPEGNRTEIALDAIPQHVRDAVLSAEDRNFYSNPGFSVTGFMRAARDNVLGKESAGGGSTITQQYVKNVLVGADRNVYRKMRELVISTKMAREWSKDEILAAYLNTIYFGRGAYGIEAASRAYFDKPVGDLSVAEGAVLASVIQSPSYLDPEANLDQLQARWNYVLDGMVAMGVLSQQDRSAAEFPVTAPSNRPTDANSAPGPDGLIRNQVLRELSDAGISEQTLNTEGLQITTTIDPRAQQSAIDAVHDNLEGEDPGLRTAVVSIDPRTGGVRAYYGGEDGAGFDYAQAPLQTGSSFKVFGLAAALEQGIPLSARFSSAPLTVGSVQIGNVEGESCGTCTIAEATKRSLNTSFYRLMMSLDNGPQAIADAAHKAGIPEFIPGVQGKTLSENGGEPEGGIVLGQYLSRPIDMASAYATLAASGIYHQPYFVQRVVTADGVVLLDRAPSPGERRLDAAVADNISQALMPIASYSRGHALAGGRPSAAKTGTAQLGDTGENKDAWMVGYTPSLATAVWIGKADATAINNSWGGLIYGSGLPSDIWKDTMDGALEDTDWEDFPWPDPIGGQAGVPAWTGQTSGDGTGTGTSGVVPPPGAPTPAPVEVPPPAVPVPPVPPVPAPVPAPTQIEILPGVIIPLPG
;
A
#
# COMPACT_ATOMS: atom_id res chain seq x y z
N MET A 1 15.63 -15.00 30.78
CA MET A 1 16.79 -14.84 31.70
C MET A 1 16.45 -15.48 33.04
N SER A 2 17.39 -16.30 33.54
CA SER A 2 17.50 -16.93 34.88
C SER A 2 16.37 -17.88 35.32
N SER A 3 16.53 -19.20 35.20
CA SER A 3 17.28 -20.15 36.10
C SER A 3 16.36 -20.70 37.20
N GLY A 4 16.35 -21.99 37.58
CA GLY A 4 17.08 -23.19 37.18
C GLY A 4 16.69 -24.33 38.16
N ASN A 5 16.96 -25.58 37.74
CA ASN A 5 17.25 -26.79 38.56
C ASN A 5 16.17 -27.29 39.54
N ASP A 6 16.02 -28.55 39.93
CA ASP A 6 16.65 -29.88 39.79
C ASP A 6 15.67 -30.81 40.56
N ALA A 7 15.66 -32.14 40.60
CA ALA A 7 16.20 -33.26 39.84
C ALA A 7 15.61 -34.53 40.50
N THR A 8 15.65 -35.67 39.79
CA THR A 8 15.57 -37.06 40.31
C THR A 8 14.22 -37.54 40.88
N GLY A 9 13.76 -38.77 40.72
CA GLY A 9 14.31 -39.97 40.08
C GLY A 9 13.52 -41.20 40.55
N ASN A 10 13.09 -42.00 39.59
CA ASN A 10 13.00 -43.47 39.58
C ASN A 10 12.12 -44.32 40.51
N HIS A 11 11.40 -45.21 39.79
CA HIS A 11 11.35 -46.68 39.92
C HIS A 11 10.14 -47.38 40.56
N ALA A 12 9.51 -48.15 39.68
CA ALA A 12 8.72 -49.34 39.93
C ALA A 12 9.62 -50.60 40.03
N SER A 13 8.98 -51.70 40.48
CA SER A 13 9.29 -53.14 40.37
C SER A 13 9.87 -53.88 41.60
N ASP A 14 8.93 -54.53 42.32
CA ASP A 14 8.81 -56.00 42.53
C ASP A 14 9.85 -56.75 43.42
N PRO A 15 9.65 -58.04 43.79
CA PRO A 15 8.94 -58.47 45.02
C PRO A 15 9.76 -59.44 45.90
N GLY A 16 9.21 -59.83 47.05
CA GLY A 16 9.60 -61.09 47.69
C GLY A 16 9.28 -61.20 49.19
N GLY A 17 8.58 -62.27 49.56
CA GLY A 17 8.64 -62.83 50.93
C GLY A 17 7.31 -62.94 51.66
N THR A 18 6.62 -64.08 51.52
CA THR A 18 5.71 -64.67 52.51
C THR A 18 6.50 -65.46 53.57
N PRO A 19 5.88 -66.01 54.63
CA PRO A 19 5.15 -65.45 55.80
C PRO A 19 5.88 -65.97 57.10
N PRO A 20 5.32 -66.28 58.31
CA PRO A 20 3.94 -66.20 58.85
C PRO A 20 3.86 -65.74 60.35
N VAL A 21 2.68 -65.98 60.98
CA VAL A 21 2.41 -66.14 62.44
C VAL A 21 2.19 -64.82 63.21
N ASP A 22 1.28 -64.64 64.17
CA ASP A 22 0.03 -65.25 64.66
C ASP A 22 -0.44 -64.34 65.84
N ASP A 23 -1.72 -64.43 66.18
CA ASP A 23 -2.38 -64.08 67.46
C ASP A 23 -2.33 -62.66 68.07
N GLY A 24 -3.50 -62.22 68.59
CA GLY A 24 -3.53 -61.22 69.67
C GLY A 24 -4.72 -60.25 69.73
N SER A 25 -5.89 -60.77 70.02
CA SER A 25 -7.08 -60.21 70.69
C SER A 25 -7.03 -58.89 71.53
N ALA A 26 -8.22 -58.24 71.56
CA ALA A 26 -8.84 -57.36 72.59
C ALA A 26 -8.41 -55.87 72.62
N ASP A 27 -9.24 -54.93 72.13
CA ASP A 27 -10.49 -54.35 72.68
C ASP A 27 -10.26 -53.36 73.85
N THR A 28 -10.36 -52.05 73.58
CA THR A 28 -11.39 -51.16 74.19
C THR A 28 -11.24 -49.68 73.80
N THR A 29 -12.28 -49.19 73.12
CA THR A 29 -12.93 -47.86 73.23
C THR A 29 -12.17 -46.55 72.98
N THR A 30 -12.37 -45.99 71.79
CA THR A 30 -12.49 -44.54 71.54
C THR A 30 -13.59 -44.31 70.49
N PRO A 31 -14.56 -43.39 70.69
CA PRO A 31 -15.67 -43.22 69.77
C PRO A 31 -15.22 -42.54 68.46
N PRO A 32 -15.79 -42.90 67.30
CA PRO A 32 -15.38 -42.37 66.01
C PRO A 32 -15.95 -40.96 65.76
N PRO A 33 -15.27 -40.12 64.97
CA PRO A 33 -15.79 -38.82 64.57
C PRO A 33 -16.88 -38.98 63.50
N ASP A 34 -17.89 -38.10 63.59
CA ASP A 34 -19.04 -37.95 62.68
C ASP A 34 -18.70 -38.13 61.19
N GLY A 35 -19.09 -39.28 60.63
CA GLY A 35 -19.04 -39.56 59.20
C GLY A 35 -20.19 -38.90 58.44
N LYS A 36 -20.09 -37.60 58.12
CA LYS A 36 -21.02 -36.94 57.20
C LYS A 36 -20.58 -37.08 55.73
N THR A 37 -21.25 -38.02 55.05
CA THR A 37 -21.80 -37.91 53.67
C THR A 37 -20.89 -37.41 52.52
N LYS A 38 -19.89 -38.21 52.11
CA LYS A 38 -19.15 -38.01 50.84
C LYS A 38 -19.87 -38.45 49.55
N ARG A 39 -21.17 -38.78 49.57
CA ARG A 39 -21.93 -39.24 48.38
C ARG A 39 -22.79 -38.19 47.67
N ASN A 40 -22.74 -36.91 48.09
CA ASN A 40 -23.63 -35.86 47.55
C ASN A 40 -22.93 -34.70 46.80
N ARG A 41 -21.61 -34.53 46.92
CA ARG A 41 -20.90 -33.39 46.28
C ARG A 41 -20.89 -33.45 44.75
N TRP A 42 -20.73 -34.62 44.14
CA TRP A 42 -20.74 -34.75 42.67
C TRP A 42 -22.12 -34.50 42.05
N ARG A 43 -23.19 -34.85 42.77
CA ARG A 43 -24.58 -34.51 42.37
C ARG A 43 -24.83 -33.01 42.46
N THR A 44 -24.31 -32.36 43.50
CA THR A 44 -24.39 -30.90 43.64
C THR A 44 -23.57 -30.19 42.56
N VAL A 45 -22.32 -30.62 42.30
CA VAL A 45 -21.50 -30.06 41.21
C VAL A 45 -22.19 -30.24 39.86
N ARG A 46 -22.69 -31.44 39.53
CA ARG A 46 -23.42 -31.68 38.27
C ARG A 46 -24.70 -30.84 38.16
N ARG A 47 -25.46 -30.68 39.25
CA ARG A 47 -26.66 -29.82 39.28
C ARG A 47 -26.30 -28.35 39.13
N VAL A 48 -25.25 -27.87 39.80
CA VAL A 48 -24.76 -26.49 39.67
C VAL A 48 -24.23 -26.25 38.26
N SER A 49 -23.44 -27.16 37.68
CA SER A 49 -22.98 -27.06 36.29
C SER A 49 -24.15 -27.08 35.29
N LEU A 50 -25.16 -27.94 35.49
CA LEU A 50 -26.37 -27.94 34.65
C LEU A 50 -27.17 -26.65 34.79
N VAL A 51 -27.27 -26.08 36.00
CA VAL A 51 -27.92 -24.79 36.23
C VAL A 51 -27.14 -23.64 35.61
N VAL A 52 -25.80 -23.66 35.68
CA VAL A 52 -24.93 -22.67 35.03
C VAL A 52 -25.03 -22.78 33.51
N ILE A 53 -25.01 -23.99 32.94
CA ILE A 53 -25.23 -24.22 31.50
C ILE A 53 -26.64 -23.76 31.09
N ALA A 54 -27.66 -24.10 31.88
CA ALA A 54 -29.02 -23.65 31.62
C ALA A 54 -29.14 -22.12 31.69
N LEU A 55 -28.51 -21.46 32.67
CA LEU A 55 -28.46 -19.99 32.76
C LEU A 55 -27.70 -19.38 31.57
N LEU A 56 -26.58 -19.97 31.15
CA LEU A 56 -25.81 -19.53 29.98
C LEU A 56 -26.60 -19.67 28.67
N LEU A 57 -27.59 -20.55 28.59
CA LEU A 57 -28.48 -20.68 27.43
C LEU A 57 -29.75 -19.82 27.56
N VAL A 58 -30.36 -19.79 28.74
CA VAL A 58 -31.64 -19.11 29.00
C VAL A 58 -31.46 -17.60 29.06
N VAL A 59 -30.38 -17.08 29.66
CA VAL A 59 -30.19 -15.62 29.78
C VAL A 59 -30.02 -14.95 28.41
N PRO A 60 -29.18 -15.45 27.47
CA PRO A 60 -29.12 -14.89 26.12
C PRO A 60 -30.43 -15.08 25.35
N LEU A 61 -31.13 -16.19 25.53
CA LEU A 61 -32.41 -16.45 24.88
C LEU A 61 -33.49 -15.47 25.35
N VAL A 62 -33.61 -15.24 26.66
CA VAL A 62 -34.53 -14.25 27.24
C VAL A 62 -34.11 -12.84 26.80
N GLY A 63 -32.82 -12.52 26.80
CA GLY A 63 -32.30 -11.25 26.28
C GLY A 63 -32.66 -11.03 24.81
N PHE A 64 -32.49 -12.04 23.96
CA PHE A 64 -32.91 -12.01 22.57
C PHE A 64 -34.42 -11.79 22.45
N LEU A 65 -35.24 -12.50 23.24
CA LEU A 65 -36.69 -12.40 23.19
C LEU A 65 -37.18 -11.00 23.62
N VAL A 66 -36.62 -10.45 24.70
CA VAL A 66 -36.93 -9.10 25.18
C VAL A 66 -36.52 -8.06 24.14
N SER A 67 -35.32 -8.17 23.57
CA SER A 67 -34.85 -7.30 22.49
C SER A 67 -35.73 -7.41 21.24
N TYR A 68 -36.20 -8.61 20.88
CA TYR A 68 -37.08 -8.84 19.74
C TYR A 68 -38.44 -8.17 19.91
N VAL A 69 -39.04 -8.29 21.10
CA VAL A 69 -40.35 -7.65 21.38
C VAL A 69 -40.23 -6.13 21.36
N ARG A 70 -39.11 -5.56 21.82
CA ARG A 70 -38.86 -4.10 21.83
C ARG A 70 -38.28 -3.53 20.54
N ALA A 71 -37.73 -4.35 19.66
CA ALA A 71 -37.10 -3.87 18.43
C ALA A 71 -38.15 -3.29 17.47
N GLU A 72 -37.89 -2.11 16.95
CA GLU A 72 -38.68 -1.53 15.86
C GLU A 72 -38.04 -1.89 14.51
N VAL A 73 -38.86 -2.19 13.51
CA VAL A 73 -38.40 -2.57 12.16
C VAL A 73 -38.14 -1.30 11.34
N PRO A 74 -36.96 -1.16 10.71
CA PRO A 74 -36.59 0.04 9.95
C PRO A 74 -37.54 0.26 8.80
N ARG A 75 -37.90 1.51 8.53
CA ARG A 75 -38.48 1.94 7.25
C ARG A 75 -37.48 2.81 6.48
N PRO A 76 -37.60 2.92 5.15
CA PRO A 76 -36.74 3.79 4.35
C PRO A 76 -36.70 5.25 4.85
N SER A 77 -37.80 5.73 5.44
CA SER A 77 -37.92 7.06 6.06
C SER A 77 -37.04 7.27 7.29
N ASP A 78 -36.59 6.19 7.94
CA ASP A 78 -35.86 6.24 9.22
C ASP A 78 -34.35 6.38 9.01
N MET A 79 -33.88 6.44 7.76
CA MET A 79 -32.48 6.65 7.44
C MET A 79 -31.95 7.97 7.99
N LYS A 80 -30.72 7.93 8.54
CA LYS A 80 -30.01 9.15 8.90
C LYS A 80 -29.80 10.05 7.68
N THR A 81 -30.00 11.34 7.90
CA THR A 81 -29.69 12.39 6.92
C THR A 81 -28.20 12.35 6.59
N ASN A 82 -27.85 12.71 5.36
CA ASN A 82 -26.46 12.86 4.94
C ASN A 82 -25.70 13.82 5.86
N GLN A 83 -24.48 13.43 6.25
CA GLN A 83 -23.58 14.20 7.10
C GLN A 83 -22.19 14.27 6.46
N VAL A 84 -21.55 15.43 6.56
CA VAL A 84 -20.18 15.64 6.07
C VAL A 84 -19.19 14.88 6.95
N ALA A 85 -18.29 14.13 6.33
CA ALA A 85 -17.11 13.60 7.02
C ALA A 85 -15.94 14.58 6.88
N THR A 86 -15.14 14.71 7.93
CA THR A 86 -13.97 15.59 7.98
C THR A 86 -12.71 14.77 8.18
N VAL A 87 -11.71 15.04 7.36
CA VAL A 87 -10.40 14.42 7.41
C VAL A 87 -9.44 15.41 8.06
N PHE A 88 -8.87 15.01 9.18
CA PHE A 88 -7.90 15.76 9.95
C PHE A 88 -6.49 15.21 9.75
N ALA A 89 -5.50 16.06 9.92
CA ALA A 89 -4.10 15.69 10.07
C ALA A 89 -3.86 14.92 11.39
N ALA A 90 -2.61 14.53 11.65
CA ALA A 90 -2.19 13.75 12.81
C ALA A 90 -2.39 14.46 14.16
N ASP A 91 -2.46 15.79 14.16
CA ASP A 91 -2.77 16.59 15.35
C ASP A 91 -4.25 16.47 15.78
N GLY A 92 -5.11 15.91 14.93
CA GLY A 92 -6.55 15.79 15.13
C GLY A 92 -7.32 17.11 15.04
N THR A 93 -6.68 18.21 14.65
CA THR A 93 -7.26 19.56 14.63
C THR A 93 -7.11 20.28 13.31
N THR A 94 -6.01 20.07 12.59
CA THR A 94 -5.80 20.62 11.25
C THR A 94 -6.71 19.88 10.29
N GLU A 95 -7.69 20.57 9.71
CA GLU A 95 -8.58 20.03 8.68
C GLU A 95 -7.84 19.99 7.33
N LEU A 96 -7.66 18.79 6.77
CA LEU A 96 -7.09 18.61 5.43
C LEU A 96 -8.19 18.70 4.36
N THR A 97 -9.31 18.02 4.59
CA THR A 97 -10.39 17.99 3.61
C THR A 97 -11.71 17.53 4.21
N LYS A 98 -12.77 17.65 3.43
CA LYS A 98 -14.11 17.16 3.72
C LYS A 98 -14.59 16.22 2.63
N VAL A 99 -15.40 15.25 3.02
CA VAL A 99 -16.19 14.44 2.10
C VAL A 99 -17.63 14.89 2.24
N ILE A 100 -18.12 15.58 1.22
CA ILE A 100 -19.49 16.08 1.19
C ILE A 100 -20.36 15.01 0.52
N PRO A 101 -21.38 14.49 1.22
CA PRO A 101 -22.29 13.53 0.61
C PRO A 101 -23.00 14.17 -0.59
N PRO A 102 -23.18 13.42 -1.69
CA PRO A 102 -23.98 13.91 -2.79
C PRO A 102 -25.44 14.11 -2.35
N GLU A 103 -26.08 15.17 -2.85
CA GLU A 103 -27.53 15.35 -2.71
C GLU A 103 -28.22 14.20 -3.47
N GLY A 104 -28.74 13.21 -2.73
CA GLY A 104 -29.32 12.02 -3.33
C GLY A 104 -30.65 12.33 -3.99
N ASN A 105 -30.80 12.04 -5.29
CA ASN A 105 -32.11 11.98 -5.95
C ASN A 105 -32.72 10.59 -5.70
N ARG A 106 -33.61 10.49 -4.71
CA ARG A 106 -34.30 9.22 -4.40
C ARG A 106 -35.63 9.19 -5.15
N THR A 107 -35.73 8.31 -6.14
CA THR A 107 -37.02 7.96 -6.76
C THR A 107 -37.37 6.56 -6.29
N GLU A 108 -38.36 6.44 -5.41
CA GLU A 108 -38.87 5.13 -4.99
C GLU A 108 -39.63 4.48 -6.15
N ILE A 109 -39.21 3.27 -6.51
CA ILE A 109 -39.88 2.45 -7.51
C ILE A 109 -40.31 1.11 -6.91
N ALA A 110 -41.43 0.58 -7.41
CA ALA A 110 -41.92 -0.73 -7.01
C ALA A 110 -41.03 -1.86 -7.55
N LEU A 111 -40.98 -3.00 -6.86
CA LEU A 111 -40.10 -4.12 -7.22
C LEU A 111 -40.43 -4.72 -8.59
N ASP A 112 -41.70 -4.70 -8.98
CA ASP A 112 -42.19 -5.20 -10.27
C ASP A 112 -41.72 -4.35 -11.46
N ALA A 113 -41.41 -3.07 -11.24
CA ALA A 113 -40.78 -2.20 -12.23
C ALA A 113 -39.29 -2.53 -12.46
N ILE A 114 -38.66 -3.29 -11.54
CA ILE A 114 -37.26 -3.71 -11.66
C ILE A 114 -37.22 -5.04 -12.43
N PRO A 115 -36.49 -5.15 -13.55
CA PRO A 115 -36.42 -6.40 -14.31
C PRO A 115 -35.89 -7.57 -13.47
N GLN A 116 -36.40 -8.79 -13.72
CA GLN A 116 -36.04 -9.98 -12.94
C GLN A 116 -34.53 -10.26 -12.99
N HIS A 117 -33.90 -10.11 -14.17
CA HIS A 117 -32.46 -10.32 -14.29
C HIS A 117 -31.61 -9.32 -13.52
N VAL A 118 -32.09 -8.09 -13.31
CA VAL A 118 -31.40 -7.09 -12.47
C VAL A 118 -31.49 -7.50 -10.99
N ARG A 119 -32.68 -7.95 -10.55
CA ARG A 119 -32.86 -8.50 -9.20
C ARG A 119 -31.94 -9.71 -8.99
N ASP A 120 -31.94 -10.65 -9.93
CA ASP A 120 -31.12 -11.85 -9.88
C ASP A 120 -29.61 -11.54 -9.88
N ALA A 121 -29.16 -10.53 -10.62
CA ALA A 121 -27.78 -10.06 -10.58
C ALA A 121 -27.38 -9.61 -9.16
N VAL A 122 -28.20 -8.77 -8.51
CA VAL A 122 -27.95 -8.33 -7.14
C VAL A 122 -27.97 -9.50 -6.16
N LEU A 123 -28.93 -10.42 -6.27
CA LEU A 123 -28.99 -11.62 -5.44
C LEU A 123 -27.74 -12.51 -5.62
N SER A 124 -27.26 -12.66 -6.85
CA SER A 124 -26.07 -13.48 -7.15
C SER A 124 -24.79 -12.96 -6.51
N ALA A 125 -24.70 -11.63 -6.38
CA ALA A 125 -23.58 -10.90 -5.82
C ALA A 125 -23.63 -10.84 -4.28
N GLU A 126 -24.81 -10.52 -3.73
CA GLU A 126 -24.99 -10.12 -2.34
C GLU A 126 -25.58 -11.23 -1.44
N ASP A 127 -26.57 -12.00 -1.91
CA ASP A 127 -27.28 -12.99 -1.08
C ASP A 127 -28.03 -14.04 -1.92
N ARG A 128 -27.31 -15.06 -2.40
CA ARG A 128 -27.87 -16.13 -3.27
C ARG A 128 -29.02 -16.92 -2.63
N ASN A 129 -29.09 -16.94 -1.30
CA ASN A 129 -30.13 -17.65 -0.55
C ASN A 129 -31.18 -16.70 0.03
N PHE A 130 -31.30 -15.48 -0.50
CA PHE A 130 -32.15 -14.43 0.05
C PHE A 130 -33.58 -14.90 0.34
N TYR A 131 -34.24 -15.53 -0.63
CA TYR A 131 -35.65 -15.95 -0.50
C TYR A 131 -35.87 -17.09 0.49
N SER A 132 -34.85 -17.93 0.74
CA SER A 132 -34.96 -19.08 1.64
C SER A 132 -34.40 -18.81 3.04
N ASN A 133 -33.59 -17.76 3.20
CA ASN A 133 -32.96 -17.46 4.48
C ASN A 133 -33.93 -16.76 5.47
N PRO A 134 -33.76 -16.92 6.78
CA PRO A 134 -34.62 -16.31 7.80
C PRO A 134 -34.30 -14.82 8.08
N GLY A 135 -33.67 -14.12 7.14
CA GLY A 135 -33.18 -12.75 7.33
C GLY A 135 -31.72 -12.68 7.79
N PHE A 136 -31.06 -13.81 8.03
CA PHE A 136 -29.64 -13.91 8.38
C PHE A 136 -29.01 -15.20 7.82
N SER A 137 -27.69 -15.21 7.69
CA SER A 137 -26.97 -16.37 7.11
C SER A 137 -26.63 -17.41 8.18
N VAL A 138 -27.39 -18.52 8.20
CA VAL A 138 -27.13 -19.66 9.12
C VAL A 138 -25.77 -20.31 8.82
N THR A 139 -25.46 -20.53 7.55
CA THR A 139 -24.18 -21.09 7.11
C THR A 139 -23.03 -20.12 7.34
N GLY A 140 -23.26 -18.81 7.18
CA GLY A 140 -22.31 -17.75 7.53
C GLY A 140 -21.96 -17.75 9.02
N PHE A 141 -22.96 -17.89 9.90
CA PHE A 141 -22.74 -18.01 11.35
C PHE A 141 -21.98 -19.28 11.72
N MET A 142 -22.33 -20.44 11.15
CA MET A 142 -21.62 -21.70 11.42
C MET A 142 -20.17 -21.66 10.93
N ARG A 143 -19.91 -21.03 9.78
CA ARG A 143 -18.57 -20.81 9.24
C ARG A 143 -17.78 -19.87 10.15
N ALA A 144 -18.34 -18.72 10.52
CA ALA A 144 -17.72 -17.78 11.43
C ALA A 144 -17.38 -18.43 12.79
N ALA A 145 -18.29 -19.24 13.36
CA ALA A 145 -18.04 -19.97 14.60
C ALA A 145 -16.89 -20.98 14.47
N ARG A 146 -16.85 -21.76 13.37
CA ARG A 146 -15.73 -22.67 13.07
C ARG A 146 -14.41 -21.92 12.93
N ASP A 147 -14.41 -20.84 12.18
CA ASP A 147 -13.19 -20.10 11.82
C ASP A 147 -12.61 -19.34 13.01
N ASN A 148 -13.46 -18.86 13.93
CA ASN A 148 -13.04 -18.30 15.22
C ASN A 148 -12.37 -19.36 16.11
N VAL A 149 -12.89 -20.59 16.12
CA VAL A 149 -12.29 -21.72 16.85
C VAL A 149 -10.96 -22.17 16.21
N LEU A 150 -10.79 -21.97 14.90
CA LEU A 150 -9.58 -22.33 14.15
C LEU A 150 -8.57 -21.17 14.04
N GLY A 151 -8.85 -20.00 14.63
CA GLY A 151 -7.95 -18.84 14.61
C GLY A 151 -7.69 -18.27 13.21
N LYS A 152 -8.65 -18.37 12.28
CA LYS A 152 -8.51 -17.80 10.92
C LYS A 152 -8.93 -16.34 10.91
N GLU A 153 -8.07 -15.46 10.39
CA GLU A 153 -8.27 -14.01 10.39
C GLU A 153 -9.26 -13.49 9.32
N SER A 154 -9.71 -14.32 8.38
CA SER A 154 -10.62 -13.90 7.31
C SER A 154 -11.90 -14.73 7.27
N ALA A 155 -13.03 -14.06 7.55
CA ALA A 155 -14.36 -14.57 7.26
C ALA A 155 -14.89 -13.82 6.03
N GLY A 156 -15.00 -14.52 4.90
CA GLY A 156 -15.70 -14.01 3.72
C GLY A 156 -17.10 -13.48 4.09
N GLY A 157 -17.48 -12.36 3.47
CA GLY A 157 -18.73 -11.62 3.74
C GLY A 157 -19.95 -12.53 3.81
N GLY A 158 -20.50 -12.67 5.02
CA GLY A 158 -21.62 -13.56 5.32
C GLY A 158 -22.93 -12.86 5.70
N SER A 159 -23.05 -11.55 5.48
CA SER A 159 -24.27 -10.80 5.82
C SER A 159 -25.30 -10.88 4.68
N THR A 160 -26.56 -11.13 5.02
CA THR A 160 -27.69 -11.18 4.06
C THR A 160 -28.13 -9.78 3.63
N ILE A 161 -28.90 -9.67 2.54
CA ILE A 161 -29.50 -8.39 2.12
C ILE A 161 -30.34 -7.76 3.25
N THR A 162 -31.09 -8.57 4.01
CA THR A 162 -31.86 -8.06 5.16
C THR A 162 -30.94 -7.48 6.24
N GLN A 163 -29.80 -8.13 6.53
CA GLN A 163 -28.82 -7.61 7.49
C GLN A 163 -28.16 -6.33 6.98
N GLN A 164 -27.84 -6.27 5.69
CA GLN A 164 -27.27 -5.08 5.06
C GLN A 164 -28.26 -3.90 5.10
N TYR A 165 -29.53 -4.13 4.77
CA TYR A 165 -30.58 -3.11 4.86
C TYR A 165 -30.72 -2.57 6.29
N VAL A 166 -30.88 -3.46 7.29
CA VAL A 166 -30.99 -3.07 8.70
C VAL A 166 -29.77 -2.27 9.15
N LYS A 167 -28.56 -2.73 8.77
CA LYS A 167 -27.32 -2.01 9.06
C LYS A 167 -27.35 -0.59 8.47
N ASN A 168 -27.80 -0.44 7.22
CA ASN A 168 -27.77 0.83 6.52
C ASN A 168 -28.83 1.83 7.00
N VAL A 169 -29.98 1.36 7.51
CA VAL A 169 -31.10 2.24 7.89
C VAL A 169 -31.13 2.57 9.38
N LEU A 170 -30.87 1.60 10.27
CA LEU A 170 -31.26 1.72 11.67
C LEU A 170 -30.11 1.81 12.67
N VAL A 171 -28.91 1.45 12.25
CA VAL A 171 -27.88 1.06 13.21
C VAL A 171 -26.68 1.97 13.09
N GLY A 172 -26.56 2.89 14.06
CA GLY A 172 -25.35 3.68 14.28
C GLY A 172 -24.11 2.79 14.37
N ALA A 173 -22.95 3.37 14.17
CA ALA A 173 -21.77 2.66 13.71
C ALA A 173 -21.05 1.77 14.75
N ASP A 174 -21.68 1.46 15.90
CA ASP A 174 -21.12 0.69 17.02
C ASP A 174 -20.53 -0.68 16.61
N ARG A 175 -19.21 -0.83 16.48
CA ARG A 175 -18.58 -2.11 16.06
C ARG A 175 -18.54 -3.21 17.15
N ASN A 176 -19.43 -3.20 18.15
CA ASN A 176 -19.45 -4.22 19.21
C ASN A 176 -20.40 -5.41 18.90
N VAL A 177 -20.20 -6.54 19.60
CA VAL A 177 -21.05 -7.75 19.48
C VAL A 177 -22.53 -7.44 19.72
N TYR A 178 -22.82 -6.46 20.57
CA TYR A 178 -24.18 -6.03 20.86
C TYR A 178 -24.88 -5.44 19.62
N ARG A 179 -24.19 -4.65 18.79
CA ARG A 179 -24.71 -4.20 17.49
C ARG A 179 -25.05 -5.38 16.59
N LYS A 180 -24.13 -6.34 16.45
CA LYS A 180 -24.37 -7.49 15.56
C LYS A 180 -25.54 -8.36 16.04
N MET A 181 -25.73 -8.46 17.35
CA MET A 181 -26.92 -9.09 17.95
C MET A 181 -28.18 -8.29 17.70
N ARG A 182 -28.13 -6.95 17.76
CA ARG A 182 -29.27 -6.08 17.44
C ARG A 182 -29.65 -6.16 15.96
N GLU A 183 -28.67 -6.16 15.05
CA GLU A 183 -28.89 -6.43 13.62
C GLU A 183 -29.56 -7.79 13.41
N LEU A 184 -29.08 -8.84 14.08
CA LEU A 184 -29.67 -10.18 14.00
C LEU A 184 -31.12 -10.20 14.48
N VAL A 185 -31.41 -9.56 15.61
CA VAL A 185 -32.78 -9.47 16.17
C VAL A 185 -33.70 -8.73 15.20
N ILE A 186 -33.30 -7.55 14.74
CA ILE A 186 -34.11 -6.70 13.86
C ILE A 186 -34.29 -7.36 12.49
N SER A 187 -33.24 -7.93 11.89
CA SER A 187 -33.34 -8.63 10.61
C SER A 187 -34.23 -9.88 10.69
N THR A 188 -34.19 -10.62 11.81
CA THR A 188 -35.09 -11.76 12.05
C THR A 188 -36.54 -11.29 12.20
N LYS A 189 -36.78 -10.18 12.89
CA LYS A 189 -38.12 -9.60 13.05
C LYS A 189 -38.65 -9.10 11.70
N MET A 190 -37.83 -8.36 10.97
CA MET A 190 -38.16 -7.85 9.64
C MET A 190 -38.50 -8.98 8.67
N ALA A 191 -37.71 -10.05 8.63
CA ALA A 191 -38.00 -11.21 7.76
C ALA A 191 -39.29 -11.97 8.13
N ARG A 192 -39.91 -11.70 9.28
CA ARG A 192 -41.22 -12.23 9.69
C ARG A 192 -42.36 -11.26 9.45
N GLU A 193 -42.12 -9.96 9.56
CA GLU A 193 -43.15 -8.92 9.41
C GLU A 193 -43.29 -8.44 7.96
N TRP A 194 -42.20 -8.50 7.19
CA TRP A 194 -42.15 -8.07 5.79
C TRP A 194 -41.91 -9.28 4.89
N SER A 195 -42.57 -9.26 3.74
CA SER A 195 -42.27 -10.20 2.66
C SER A 195 -40.85 -9.99 2.12
N LYS A 196 -40.28 -11.04 1.52
CA LYS A 196 -38.95 -10.96 0.89
C LYS A 196 -38.90 -9.91 -0.21
N ASP A 197 -39.99 -9.76 -0.95
CA ASP A 197 -40.11 -8.75 -2.00
C ASP A 197 -40.10 -7.33 -1.43
N GLU A 198 -40.83 -7.07 -0.34
CA GLU A 198 -40.79 -5.76 0.34
C GLU A 198 -39.37 -5.44 0.85
N ILE A 199 -38.65 -6.41 1.40
CA ILE A 199 -37.28 -6.22 1.88
C ILE A 199 -36.33 -5.94 0.71
N LEU A 200 -36.44 -6.69 -0.40
CA LEU A 200 -35.61 -6.48 -1.57
C LEU A 200 -35.88 -5.11 -2.22
N ALA A 201 -37.16 -4.72 -2.32
CA ALA A 201 -37.57 -3.41 -2.81
C ALA A 201 -36.97 -2.29 -1.96
N ALA A 202 -37.11 -2.39 -0.64
CA ALA A 202 -36.57 -1.40 0.29
C ALA A 202 -35.05 -1.30 0.18
N TYR A 203 -34.35 -2.44 0.07
CA TYR A 203 -32.90 -2.47 -0.14
C TYR A 203 -32.48 -1.78 -1.44
N LEU A 204 -33.07 -2.16 -2.57
CA LEU A 204 -32.72 -1.63 -3.89
C LEU A 204 -33.04 -0.16 -4.05
N ASN A 205 -34.02 0.38 -3.33
CA ASN A 205 -34.33 1.81 -3.33
C ASN A 205 -33.45 2.63 -2.37
N THR A 206 -32.70 1.96 -1.47
CA THR A 206 -31.97 2.62 -0.38
C THR A 206 -30.46 2.57 -0.58
N ILE A 207 -29.93 1.46 -1.09
CA ILE A 207 -28.51 1.23 -1.20
C ILE A 207 -27.84 2.26 -2.12
N TYR A 208 -26.63 2.69 -1.75
CA TYR A 208 -25.83 3.61 -2.54
C TYR A 208 -25.08 2.87 -3.65
N PHE A 209 -25.22 3.35 -4.88
CA PHE A 209 -24.60 2.77 -6.08
C PHE A 209 -23.42 3.61 -6.62
N GLY A 210 -22.98 4.64 -5.88
CA GLY A 210 -21.94 5.56 -6.38
C GLY A 210 -22.56 6.68 -7.20
N ARG A 211 -21.75 7.60 -7.73
CA ARG A 211 -22.22 8.74 -8.57
C ARG A 211 -23.35 9.60 -8.00
N GLY A 212 -23.57 9.56 -6.68
CA GLY A 212 -24.71 10.24 -6.05
C GLY A 212 -26.05 9.51 -6.16
N ALA A 213 -26.07 8.33 -6.78
CA ALA A 213 -27.25 7.51 -6.94
C ALA A 213 -27.55 6.69 -5.67
N TYR A 214 -28.58 7.10 -4.94
CA TYR A 214 -29.22 6.30 -3.90
C TYR A 214 -30.46 5.64 -4.49
N GLY A 215 -30.42 4.32 -4.56
CA GLY A 215 -31.47 3.53 -5.19
C GLY A 215 -31.20 3.19 -6.65
N ILE A 216 -31.75 2.05 -7.09
CA ILE A 216 -31.44 1.41 -8.38
C ILE A 216 -31.94 2.22 -9.59
N GLU A 217 -33.04 2.96 -9.48
CA GLU A 217 -33.51 3.84 -10.56
C GLU A 217 -32.53 5.00 -10.81
N ALA A 218 -32.11 5.66 -9.73
CA ALA A 218 -31.10 6.71 -9.81
C ALA A 218 -29.78 6.17 -10.37
N ALA A 219 -29.41 4.93 -10.01
CA ALA A 219 -28.22 4.26 -10.51
C ALA A 219 -28.31 3.95 -12.00
N SER A 220 -29.45 3.42 -12.45
CA SER A 220 -29.71 3.17 -13.87
C SER A 220 -29.54 4.44 -14.72
N ARG A 221 -30.03 5.58 -14.23
CA ARG A 221 -29.84 6.88 -14.87
C ARG A 221 -28.38 7.35 -14.81
N ALA A 222 -27.71 7.22 -13.67
CA ALA A 222 -26.34 7.70 -13.49
C ALA A 222 -25.29 6.90 -14.27
N TYR A 223 -25.54 5.61 -14.52
CA TYR A 223 -24.59 4.73 -15.22
C TYR A 223 -24.96 4.48 -16.68
N PHE A 224 -26.23 4.56 -17.07
CA PHE A 224 -26.67 4.19 -18.42
C PHE A 224 -27.65 5.18 -19.07
N ASP A 225 -28.04 6.24 -18.37
CA ASP A 225 -29.07 7.21 -18.78
C ASP A 225 -30.41 6.55 -19.17
N LYS A 226 -30.73 5.41 -18.54
CA LYS A 226 -31.93 4.60 -18.82
C LYS A 226 -32.82 4.45 -17.60
N PRO A 227 -34.16 4.30 -17.77
CA PRO A 227 -34.99 3.81 -16.69
C PRO A 227 -34.59 2.38 -16.32
N VAL A 228 -34.75 1.98 -15.05
CA VAL A 228 -34.32 0.65 -14.60
C VAL A 228 -34.98 -0.49 -15.40
N GLY A 229 -36.20 -0.27 -15.89
CA GLY A 229 -36.98 -1.24 -16.65
C GLY A 229 -36.33 -1.65 -17.98
N ASP A 230 -35.47 -0.80 -18.52
CA ASP A 230 -34.81 -0.99 -19.82
C ASP A 230 -33.39 -1.54 -19.71
N LEU A 231 -32.93 -1.86 -18.49
CA LEU A 231 -31.60 -2.42 -18.27
C LEU A 231 -31.50 -3.84 -18.84
N SER A 232 -30.38 -4.14 -19.47
CA SER A 232 -29.98 -5.49 -19.88
C SER A 232 -29.38 -6.30 -18.72
N VAL A 233 -29.12 -7.60 -18.96
CA VAL A 233 -28.41 -8.47 -18.01
C VAL A 233 -27.03 -7.92 -17.68
N ALA A 234 -26.27 -7.50 -18.70
CA ALA A 234 -24.92 -6.98 -18.55
C ALA A 234 -24.91 -5.68 -17.72
N GLU A 235 -25.85 -4.77 -17.97
CA GLU A 235 -25.97 -3.50 -17.22
C GLU A 235 -26.44 -3.74 -15.78
N GLY A 236 -27.39 -4.66 -15.57
CA GLY A 236 -27.81 -5.09 -14.24
C GLY A 236 -26.66 -5.69 -13.41
N ALA A 237 -25.78 -6.46 -14.06
CA ALA A 237 -24.59 -7.00 -13.43
C ALA A 237 -23.55 -5.93 -13.06
N VAL A 238 -23.44 -4.84 -13.84
CA VAL A 238 -22.60 -3.68 -13.46
C VAL A 238 -23.15 -3.02 -12.20
N LEU A 239 -24.46 -2.73 -12.16
CA LEU A 239 -25.07 -2.12 -10.97
C LEU A 239 -24.97 -3.01 -9.74
N ALA A 240 -25.11 -4.34 -9.90
CA ALA A 240 -24.88 -5.28 -8.81
C ALA A 240 -23.41 -5.30 -8.34
N SER A 241 -22.46 -5.09 -9.25
CA SER A 241 -21.03 -5.09 -8.94
C SER A 241 -20.61 -3.90 -8.09
N VAL A 242 -21.11 -2.70 -8.42
CA VAL A 242 -20.70 -1.47 -7.74
C VAL A 242 -21.18 -1.39 -6.29
N ILE A 243 -22.26 -2.09 -5.91
CA ILE A 243 -22.80 -2.10 -4.53
C ILE A 243 -21.71 -2.34 -3.46
N GLN A 244 -20.75 -3.22 -3.75
CA GLN A 244 -19.71 -3.58 -2.79
C GLN A 244 -18.83 -2.38 -2.39
N SER A 245 -18.45 -1.55 -3.36
CA SER A 245 -17.56 -0.40 -3.15
C SER A 245 -17.81 0.67 -4.22
N PRO A 246 -18.88 1.47 -4.09
CA PRO A 246 -19.47 2.15 -5.24
C PRO A 246 -18.63 3.22 -5.94
N SER A 247 -17.81 4.00 -5.24
CA SER A 247 -16.91 4.97 -5.86
C SER A 247 -15.61 4.33 -6.32
N TYR A 248 -15.12 3.28 -5.65
CA TYR A 248 -13.91 2.56 -6.08
C TYR A 248 -14.17 1.76 -7.36
N LEU A 249 -15.33 1.10 -7.46
CA LEU A 249 -15.74 0.31 -8.62
C LEU A 249 -16.47 1.18 -9.66
N ASP A 250 -16.35 2.51 -9.61
CA ASP A 250 -16.85 3.37 -10.69
C ASP A 250 -16.01 3.09 -11.96
N PRO A 251 -16.62 2.95 -13.16
CA PRO A 251 -15.88 2.68 -14.40
C PRO A 251 -14.86 3.76 -14.75
N GLU A 252 -15.04 5.01 -14.32
CA GLU A 252 -14.06 6.09 -14.52
C GLU A 252 -12.90 6.04 -13.53
N ALA A 253 -13.12 5.45 -12.36
CA ALA A 253 -12.11 5.33 -11.30
C ALA A 253 -11.32 4.02 -11.42
N ASN A 254 -12.00 2.90 -11.68
CA ASN A 254 -11.38 1.59 -11.74
C ASN A 254 -12.14 0.56 -12.59
N LEU A 255 -11.99 0.65 -13.91
CA LEU A 255 -12.66 -0.22 -14.88
C LEU A 255 -12.25 -1.70 -14.73
N ASP A 256 -10.97 -1.99 -14.52
CA ASP A 256 -10.47 -3.37 -14.48
C ASP A 256 -11.06 -4.15 -13.29
N GLN A 257 -11.06 -3.54 -12.10
CA GLN A 257 -11.66 -4.15 -10.92
C GLN A 257 -13.19 -4.26 -11.04
N LEU A 258 -13.85 -3.29 -11.68
CA LEU A 258 -15.28 -3.38 -11.99
C LEU A 258 -15.56 -4.56 -12.93
N GLN A 259 -14.77 -4.74 -14.00
CA GLN A 259 -14.92 -5.86 -14.93
C GLN A 259 -14.70 -7.22 -14.26
N ALA A 260 -13.70 -7.33 -13.38
CA ALA A 260 -13.47 -8.55 -12.61
C ALA A 260 -14.69 -8.87 -11.71
N ARG A 261 -15.26 -7.87 -11.04
CA ARG A 261 -16.45 -8.04 -10.21
C ARG A 261 -17.69 -8.37 -11.05
N TRP A 262 -17.84 -7.74 -12.21
CA TRP A 262 -18.91 -8.01 -13.16
C TRP A 262 -18.91 -9.46 -13.65
N ASN A 263 -17.74 -10.01 -13.96
CA ASN A 263 -17.58 -11.42 -14.29
C ASN A 263 -18.01 -12.34 -13.13
N TYR A 264 -17.61 -12.00 -11.89
CA TYR A 264 -18.04 -12.73 -10.69
C TYR A 264 -19.57 -12.74 -10.52
N VAL A 265 -20.24 -11.61 -10.78
CA VAL A 265 -21.72 -11.52 -10.71
C VAL A 265 -22.35 -12.44 -11.76
N LEU A 266 -21.92 -12.36 -13.02
CA LEU A 266 -22.48 -13.20 -14.07
C LEU A 266 -22.24 -14.70 -13.84
N ASP A 267 -21.05 -15.08 -13.35
CA ASP A 267 -20.76 -16.47 -12.95
C ASP A 267 -21.69 -16.92 -11.80
N GLY A 268 -21.99 -16.01 -10.87
CA GLY A 268 -22.97 -16.22 -9.82
C GLY A 268 -24.38 -16.47 -10.36
N MET A 269 -24.80 -15.71 -11.37
CA MET A 269 -26.10 -15.90 -12.05
C MET A 269 -26.19 -17.26 -12.76
N VAL A 270 -25.11 -17.72 -13.39
CA VAL A 270 -25.05 -19.07 -13.96
C VAL A 270 -25.17 -20.14 -12.87
N ALA A 271 -24.43 -19.98 -11.77
CA ALA A 271 -24.48 -20.93 -10.65
C ALA A 271 -25.88 -21.01 -9.99
N MET A 272 -26.66 -19.93 -10.06
CA MET A 272 -28.06 -19.89 -9.63
C MET A 272 -29.05 -20.48 -10.66
N GLY A 273 -28.59 -20.78 -11.89
CA GLY A 273 -29.43 -21.28 -12.96
C GLY A 273 -30.36 -20.24 -13.59
N VAL A 274 -30.13 -18.95 -13.31
CA VAL A 274 -30.92 -17.82 -13.85
C VAL A 274 -30.30 -17.22 -15.11
N LEU A 275 -29.07 -17.61 -15.45
CA LEU A 275 -28.37 -17.27 -16.69
C LEU A 275 -27.79 -18.54 -17.32
N SER A 276 -27.90 -18.71 -18.63
CA SER A 276 -27.28 -19.85 -19.32
C SER A 276 -25.77 -19.62 -19.49
N GLN A 277 -24.98 -20.71 -19.56
CA GLN A 277 -23.54 -20.60 -19.86
C GLN A 277 -23.29 -19.96 -21.25
N GLN A 278 -24.22 -20.17 -22.19
CA GLN A 278 -24.15 -19.57 -23.52
C GLN A 278 -24.29 -18.05 -23.44
N ASP A 279 -25.32 -17.55 -22.75
CA ASP A 279 -25.55 -16.11 -22.59
C ASP A 279 -24.42 -15.46 -21.78
N ARG A 280 -23.90 -16.15 -20.76
CA ARG A 280 -22.73 -15.73 -19.99
C ARG A 280 -21.49 -15.50 -20.86
N SER A 281 -21.25 -16.41 -21.81
CA SER A 281 -20.08 -16.36 -22.70
C SER A 281 -20.24 -15.33 -23.81
N ALA A 282 -21.49 -14.97 -24.14
CA ALA A 282 -21.83 -13.94 -25.13
C ALA A 282 -21.98 -12.53 -24.52
N ALA A 283 -21.99 -12.42 -23.18
CA ALA A 283 -22.13 -11.14 -22.50
C ALA A 283 -20.86 -10.29 -22.70
N GLU A 284 -21.06 -9.05 -23.15
CA GLU A 284 -20.01 -8.04 -23.26
C GLU A 284 -20.19 -6.99 -22.17
N PHE A 285 -19.07 -6.41 -21.73
CA PHE A 285 -19.11 -5.34 -20.73
C PHE A 285 -19.79 -4.10 -21.34
N PRO A 286 -20.86 -3.56 -20.72
CA PRO A 286 -21.62 -2.47 -21.31
C PRO A 286 -20.88 -1.14 -21.20
N VAL A 287 -21.10 -0.24 -22.16
CA VAL A 287 -20.62 1.14 -22.08
C VAL A 287 -21.43 1.90 -21.03
N THR A 288 -20.74 2.56 -20.11
CA THR A 288 -21.34 3.41 -19.09
C THR A 288 -21.34 4.87 -19.51
N ALA A 289 -22.38 5.62 -19.14
CA ALA A 289 -22.41 7.07 -19.25
C ALA A 289 -21.22 7.70 -18.50
N PRO A 290 -20.73 8.88 -18.91
CA PRO A 290 -19.76 9.62 -18.12
C PRO A 290 -20.38 10.07 -16.78
N SER A 291 -19.57 10.22 -15.73
CA SER A 291 -20.08 10.68 -14.45
C SER A 291 -20.43 12.16 -14.53
N ASN A 292 -21.68 12.50 -14.22
CA ASN A 292 -22.14 13.89 -14.12
C ASN A 292 -21.77 14.53 -12.78
N ARG A 293 -20.73 14.04 -12.09
CA ARG A 293 -20.26 14.65 -10.84
C ARG A 293 -19.77 16.05 -11.17
N PRO A 294 -20.26 17.11 -10.51
CA PRO A 294 -19.52 18.35 -10.46
C PRO A 294 -18.16 18.00 -9.88
N THR A 295 -17.11 18.12 -10.70
CA THR A 295 -15.71 17.95 -10.31
C THR A 295 -15.32 18.90 -9.17
N ASP A 296 -16.13 19.91 -8.89
CA ASP A 296 -15.69 21.10 -8.14
C ASP A 296 -16.22 21.15 -6.69
N ALA A 297 -17.28 20.42 -6.34
CA ALA A 297 -17.87 20.52 -4.99
C ALA A 297 -17.24 19.56 -3.96
N ASN A 298 -16.50 18.54 -4.40
CA ASN A 298 -16.00 17.44 -3.57
C ASN A 298 -14.50 17.16 -3.71
N SER A 299 -13.81 17.85 -4.62
CA SER A 299 -12.37 17.73 -4.81
C SER A 299 -11.70 18.73 -3.88
N ALA A 300 -10.99 18.24 -2.86
CA ALA A 300 -10.08 19.14 -2.12
C ALA A 300 -9.09 19.72 -3.14
N PRO A 301 -8.86 21.04 -3.13
CA PRO A 301 -7.85 21.63 -3.99
C PRO A 301 -6.47 21.14 -3.58
N GLY A 302 -5.52 21.13 -4.51
CA GLY A 302 -4.14 20.82 -4.17
C GLY A 302 -3.88 19.35 -3.80
N PRO A 303 -2.73 19.10 -3.17
CA PRO A 303 -2.31 17.78 -2.72
C PRO A 303 -3.28 17.06 -1.76
N ASP A 304 -4.12 17.83 -1.03
CA ASP A 304 -5.09 17.29 -0.08
C ASP A 304 -6.18 16.45 -0.77
N GLY A 305 -6.49 16.71 -2.04
CA GLY A 305 -7.40 15.87 -2.82
C GLY A 305 -6.83 14.48 -3.07
N LEU A 306 -5.52 14.37 -3.28
CA LEU A 306 -4.85 13.09 -3.45
C LEU A 306 -4.78 12.34 -2.12
N ILE A 307 -4.50 13.03 -1.00
CA ILE A 307 -4.58 12.46 0.36
C ILE A 307 -5.98 11.92 0.62
N ARG A 308 -7.03 12.68 0.27
CA ARG A 308 -8.43 12.24 0.37
C ARG A 308 -8.65 10.91 -0.33
N ASN A 309 -8.14 10.77 -1.56
CA ASN A 309 -8.32 9.55 -2.35
C ASN A 309 -7.65 8.33 -1.69
N GLN A 310 -6.47 8.52 -1.08
CA GLN A 310 -5.80 7.47 -0.30
C GLN A 310 -6.61 7.09 0.95
N VAL A 311 -7.09 8.08 1.69
CA VAL A 311 -7.95 7.89 2.87
C VAL A 311 -9.20 7.11 2.50
N LEU A 312 -9.90 7.49 1.42
CA LEU A 312 -11.12 6.81 0.98
C LEU A 312 -10.86 5.33 0.63
N ARG A 313 -9.73 5.03 -0.02
CA ARG A 313 -9.33 3.64 -0.30
C ARG A 313 -9.12 2.86 1.00
N GLU A 314 -8.35 3.40 1.94
CA GLU A 314 -8.12 2.74 3.23
C GLU A 314 -9.39 2.53 4.07
N LEU A 315 -10.31 3.48 4.03
CA LEU A 315 -11.61 3.32 4.70
C LEU A 315 -12.39 2.15 4.11
N SER A 316 -12.42 2.03 2.78
CA SER A 316 -13.08 0.92 2.09
C SER A 316 -12.42 -0.42 2.45
N ASP A 317 -11.09 -0.50 2.41
CA ASP A 317 -10.33 -1.69 2.78
C ASP A 317 -10.56 -2.09 4.25
N ALA A 318 -10.77 -1.11 5.15
CA ALA A 318 -11.14 -1.32 6.55
C ALA A 318 -12.64 -1.66 6.77
N GLY A 319 -13.40 -1.85 5.69
CA GLY A 319 -14.83 -2.19 5.70
C GLY A 319 -15.74 -1.05 6.17
N ILE A 320 -15.28 0.20 6.08
CA ILE A 320 -16.11 1.39 6.30
C ILE A 320 -16.74 1.74 4.95
N SER A 321 -18.05 1.48 4.83
CA SER A 321 -18.76 1.72 3.57
C SER A 321 -18.94 3.20 3.31
N GLU A 322 -19.08 3.56 2.03
CA GLU A 322 -19.40 4.93 1.62
C GLU A 322 -20.72 5.43 2.22
N GLN A 323 -21.67 4.53 2.48
CA GLN A 323 -22.87 4.86 3.25
C GLN A 323 -22.52 5.40 4.65
N THR A 324 -21.67 4.68 5.38
CA THR A 324 -21.24 5.08 6.73
C THR A 324 -20.48 6.41 6.66
N LEU A 325 -19.57 6.55 5.68
CA LEU A 325 -18.85 7.80 5.41
C LEU A 325 -19.82 8.99 5.21
N ASN A 326 -20.90 8.78 4.46
CA ASN A 326 -21.82 9.84 4.07
C ASN A 326 -22.94 10.12 5.08
N THR A 327 -23.12 9.31 6.13
CA THR A 327 -24.28 9.44 7.05
C THR A 327 -23.93 9.51 8.53
N GLU A 328 -22.71 9.14 8.91
CA GLU A 328 -22.28 9.08 10.31
C GLU A 328 -21.38 10.26 10.75
N GLY A 329 -21.19 11.25 9.87
CA GLY A 329 -20.46 12.48 10.19
C GLY A 329 -19.04 12.19 10.69
N LEU A 330 -18.31 11.36 9.95
CA LEU A 330 -17.05 10.79 10.43
C LEU A 330 -15.98 11.87 10.65
N GLN A 331 -15.29 11.77 11.79
CA GLN A 331 -14.02 12.44 12.06
C GLN A 331 -12.90 11.43 11.80
N ILE A 332 -12.14 11.66 10.74
CA ILE A 332 -11.09 10.77 10.26
C ILE A 332 -9.74 11.42 10.57
N THR A 333 -8.99 10.89 11.52
CA THR A 333 -7.64 11.36 11.85
C THR A 333 -6.63 10.57 11.04
N THR A 334 -5.81 11.28 10.26
CA THR A 334 -4.74 10.70 9.44
C THR A 334 -3.41 10.65 10.19
N THR A 335 -2.36 10.17 9.54
CA THR A 335 -0.96 10.22 10.01
C THR A 335 -0.18 11.42 9.46
N ILE A 336 -0.79 12.20 8.55
CA ILE A 336 -0.18 13.36 7.91
C ILE A 336 0.20 14.37 8.98
N ASP A 337 1.49 14.68 9.08
CA ASP A 337 1.98 15.70 10.00
C ASP A 337 1.82 17.08 9.33
N PRO A 338 1.11 18.04 9.95
CA PRO A 338 0.88 19.35 9.34
C PRO A 338 2.17 20.08 8.94
N ARG A 339 3.23 19.99 9.75
CA ARG A 339 4.51 20.64 9.46
C ARG A 339 5.18 19.94 8.30
N ALA A 340 5.31 18.62 8.34
CA ALA A 340 5.95 17.86 7.27
C ALA A 340 5.21 18.03 5.93
N GLN A 341 3.87 18.05 5.95
CA GLN A 341 3.05 18.29 4.77
C GLN A 341 3.30 19.68 4.19
N GLN A 342 3.26 20.72 5.03
CA GLN A 342 3.49 22.09 4.57
C GLN A 342 4.92 22.26 4.05
N SER A 343 5.92 21.71 4.73
CA SER A 343 7.32 21.74 4.26
C SER A 343 7.50 21.05 2.91
N ALA A 344 6.78 19.97 2.64
CA ALA A 344 6.80 19.32 1.32
C ALA A 344 6.16 20.20 0.24
N ILE A 345 5.05 20.87 0.54
CA ILE A 345 4.37 21.78 -0.39
C ILE A 345 5.28 22.98 -0.70
N ASP A 346 5.78 23.65 0.34
CA ASP A 346 6.65 24.82 0.21
C ASP A 346 7.93 24.46 -0.56
N ALA A 347 8.57 23.34 -0.23
CA ALA A 347 9.76 22.87 -0.94
C ALA A 347 9.51 22.64 -2.43
N VAL A 348 8.35 22.08 -2.80
CA VAL A 348 8.00 21.89 -4.22
C VAL A 348 7.76 23.23 -4.91
N HIS A 349 6.99 24.14 -4.28
CA HIS A 349 6.65 25.44 -4.86
C HIS A 349 7.89 26.31 -5.06
N ASP A 350 8.72 26.43 -4.03
CA ASP A 350 9.91 27.28 -4.04
C ASP A 350 10.96 26.79 -5.06
N ASN A 351 11.17 25.48 -5.16
CA ASN A 351 12.19 24.92 -6.05
C ASN A 351 11.73 24.76 -7.51
N LEU A 352 10.43 24.75 -7.78
CA LEU A 352 9.90 24.70 -9.15
C LEU A 352 9.48 26.08 -9.67
N GLU A 353 9.61 27.14 -8.88
CA GLU A 353 9.31 28.50 -9.33
C GLU A 353 10.20 28.87 -10.52
N GLY A 354 9.58 29.20 -11.66
CA GLY A 354 10.28 29.58 -12.88
C GLY A 354 10.84 28.41 -13.71
N GLU A 355 10.70 27.17 -13.25
CA GLU A 355 11.02 25.97 -14.01
C GLU A 355 9.95 25.67 -15.08
N ASP A 356 10.21 24.69 -15.95
CA ASP A 356 9.25 24.29 -17.00
C ASP A 356 7.92 23.83 -16.35
N PRO A 357 6.77 24.47 -16.66
CA PRO A 357 5.46 24.10 -16.10
C PRO A 357 4.99 22.69 -16.55
N GLY A 358 5.67 22.08 -17.51
CA GLY A 358 5.51 20.68 -17.90
C GLY A 358 6.11 19.68 -16.91
N LEU A 359 6.97 20.11 -15.98
CA LEU A 359 7.52 19.25 -14.94
C LEU A 359 6.43 18.77 -13.99
N ARG A 360 6.58 17.55 -13.50
CA ARG A 360 5.73 16.89 -12.52
C ARG A 360 6.61 16.39 -11.39
N THR A 361 6.06 16.45 -10.19
CA THR A 361 6.79 16.12 -8.96
C THR A 361 5.93 15.29 -8.03
N ALA A 362 6.60 14.41 -7.29
CA ALA A 362 6.01 13.72 -6.15
C ALA A 362 6.96 13.78 -4.95
N VAL A 363 6.40 13.97 -3.76
CA VAL A 363 7.09 13.90 -2.46
C VAL A 363 6.29 12.99 -1.54
N VAL A 364 6.91 11.96 -1.00
CA VAL A 364 6.29 11.08 -0.01
C VAL A 364 7.23 10.89 1.17
N SER A 365 6.77 11.22 2.38
CA SER A 365 7.51 11.05 3.62
C SER A 365 6.81 10.04 4.52
N ILE A 366 7.56 9.05 5.02
CA ILE A 366 7.06 7.94 5.85
C ILE A 366 7.86 7.88 7.14
N ASP A 367 7.18 7.67 8.25
CA ASP A 367 7.80 7.37 9.54
C ASP A 367 8.30 5.91 9.58
N PRO A 368 9.61 5.66 9.66
CA PRO A 368 10.19 4.32 9.69
C PRO A 368 9.68 3.41 10.80
N ARG A 369 9.24 3.99 11.92
CA ARG A 369 8.86 3.24 13.13
C ARG A 369 7.44 2.73 13.11
N THR A 370 6.60 3.32 12.26
CA THR A 370 5.16 3.04 12.27
C THR A 370 4.63 2.69 10.88
N GLY A 371 5.25 3.19 9.81
CA GLY A 371 4.69 3.17 8.46
C GLY A 371 3.70 4.30 8.20
N GLY A 372 3.46 5.21 9.16
CA GLY A 372 2.57 6.34 8.95
C GLY A 372 3.10 7.28 7.88
N VAL A 373 2.28 7.60 6.88
CA VAL A 373 2.61 8.62 5.88
C VAL A 373 2.50 9.99 6.54
N ARG A 374 3.61 10.72 6.60
CA ARG A 374 3.75 12.02 7.27
C ARG A 374 3.57 13.20 6.33
N ALA A 375 4.00 13.07 5.08
CA ALA A 375 3.77 14.05 4.04
C ALA A 375 3.48 13.34 2.72
N TYR A 376 2.59 13.91 1.92
CA TYR A 376 2.14 13.35 0.66
C TYR A 376 1.81 14.45 -0.34
N TYR A 377 2.62 14.54 -1.38
CA TYR A 377 2.45 15.41 -2.52
C TYR A 377 2.53 14.56 -3.79
N GLY A 378 1.44 14.45 -4.52
CA GLY A 378 1.38 13.71 -5.78
C GLY A 378 1.07 14.60 -6.99
N GLY A 379 1.08 15.92 -6.83
CA GLY A 379 0.67 16.91 -7.83
C GLY A 379 -0.27 17.98 -7.27
N GLU A 380 -0.43 19.08 -8.03
CA GLU A 380 -1.29 20.23 -7.67
C GLU A 380 -2.78 19.98 -7.87
N ASP A 381 -3.13 19.08 -8.77
CA ASP A 381 -4.52 18.75 -9.05
C ASP A 381 -4.96 17.61 -8.14
N GLY A 382 -5.74 17.95 -7.10
CA GLY A 382 -6.31 16.99 -6.17
C GLY A 382 -7.28 15.97 -6.78
N ALA A 383 -7.78 16.25 -7.99
CA ALA A 383 -8.57 15.32 -8.80
C ALA A 383 -7.77 14.73 -9.98
N GLY A 384 -6.52 15.15 -10.15
CA GLY A 384 -5.65 14.76 -11.25
C GLY A 384 -4.92 13.45 -11.00
N PHE A 385 -3.93 13.19 -11.87
CA PHE A 385 -3.10 11.99 -11.77
C PHE A 385 -2.17 12.06 -10.55
N ASP A 386 -2.20 11.00 -9.73
CA ASP A 386 -1.39 10.90 -8.51
C ASP A 386 0.02 10.39 -8.84
N TYR A 387 0.98 11.31 -9.03
CA TYR A 387 2.37 10.96 -9.34
C TYR A 387 3.06 10.21 -8.20
N ALA A 388 2.61 10.35 -6.96
CA ALA A 388 3.14 9.58 -5.83
C ALA A 388 2.76 8.09 -5.88
N GLN A 389 1.77 7.73 -6.71
CA GLN A 389 1.39 6.35 -7.04
C GLN A 389 1.85 5.90 -8.43
N ALA A 390 2.57 6.73 -9.18
CA ALA A 390 2.93 6.42 -10.56
C ALA A 390 4.04 5.37 -10.64
N PRO A 391 3.90 4.32 -11.47
CA PRO A 391 4.96 3.35 -11.70
C PRO A 391 6.04 3.98 -12.60
N LEU A 392 7.20 4.31 -12.01
CA LEU A 392 8.23 5.13 -12.65
C LEU A 392 9.59 4.44 -12.62
N GLN A 393 10.47 4.71 -13.60
CA GLN A 393 11.84 4.23 -13.56
C GLN A 393 12.64 5.01 -12.51
N THR A 394 13.31 4.27 -11.64
CA THR A 394 13.98 4.82 -10.45
C THR A 394 15.43 5.23 -10.73
N GLY A 395 16.02 4.67 -11.78
CA GLY A 395 17.42 4.86 -12.09
C GLY A 395 18.33 4.41 -10.93
N SER A 396 19.42 5.15 -10.72
CA SER A 396 20.43 4.81 -9.71
C SER A 396 19.96 4.77 -8.25
N SER A 397 18.75 5.24 -7.90
CA SER A 397 18.22 5.08 -6.54
C SER A 397 17.91 3.60 -6.23
N PHE A 398 17.74 2.76 -7.26
CA PHE A 398 17.52 1.32 -7.10
C PHE A 398 18.76 0.52 -6.68
N LYS A 399 19.97 1.07 -6.88
CA LYS A 399 21.25 0.43 -6.53
C LYS A 399 21.33 -0.02 -5.07
N VAL A 400 20.57 0.64 -4.19
CA VAL A 400 20.48 0.28 -2.77
C VAL A 400 20.02 -1.17 -2.58
N PHE A 401 19.14 -1.69 -3.43
CA PHE A 401 18.71 -3.10 -3.35
C PHE A 401 19.78 -4.06 -3.87
N GLY A 402 20.61 -3.63 -4.82
CA GLY A 402 21.81 -4.38 -5.22
C GLY A 402 22.82 -4.48 -4.08
N LEU A 403 22.97 -3.42 -3.29
CA LEU A 403 23.79 -3.42 -2.08
C LEU A 403 23.21 -4.33 -0.98
N ALA A 404 21.89 -4.32 -0.82
CA ALA A 404 21.20 -5.22 0.11
C ALA A 404 21.42 -6.69 -0.25
N ALA A 405 21.19 -7.06 -1.51
CA ALA A 405 21.42 -8.43 -2.00
C ALA A 405 22.88 -8.88 -1.79
N ALA A 406 23.85 -7.99 -2.04
CA ALA A 406 25.26 -8.28 -1.80
C ALA A 406 25.58 -8.54 -0.32
N LEU A 407 25.07 -7.69 0.58
CA LEU A 407 25.29 -7.82 2.01
C LEU A 407 24.60 -9.06 2.59
N GLU A 408 23.40 -9.41 2.12
CA GLU A 408 22.73 -10.67 2.46
C GLU A 408 23.56 -11.89 2.06
N GLN A 409 24.30 -11.81 0.96
CA GLN A 409 25.24 -12.86 0.51
C GLN A 409 26.63 -12.78 1.17
N GLY A 410 26.79 -11.92 2.19
CA GLY A 410 28.05 -11.81 2.94
C GLY A 410 29.13 -10.98 2.24
N ILE A 411 28.82 -10.31 1.13
CA ILE A 411 29.77 -9.45 0.41
C ILE A 411 29.90 -8.12 1.16
N PRO A 412 31.07 -7.79 1.72
CA PRO A 412 31.24 -6.59 2.55
C PRO A 412 31.29 -5.31 1.72
N LEU A 413 31.06 -4.17 2.37
CA LEU A 413 31.19 -2.83 1.76
C LEU A 413 32.59 -2.51 1.21
N SER A 414 33.62 -3.24 1.64
CA SER A 414 34.98 -3.16 1.08
C SER A 414 35.22 -3.97 -0.19
N ALA A 415 34.28 -4.82 -0.60
CA ALA A 415 34.40 -5.57 -1.84
C ALA A 415 34.66 -4.62 -3.00
N ARG A 416 35.64 -4.96 -3.85
CA ARG A 416 36.17 -4.03 -4.85
C ARG A 416 35.71 -4.38 -6.25
N PHE A 417 35.23 -3.37 -6.97
CA PHE A 417 34.75 -3.51 -8.34
C PHE A 417 35.39 -2.47 -9.23
N SER A 418 35.63 -2.85 -10.49
CA SER A 418 36.11 -1.93 -11.51
C SER A 418 34.99 -0.99 -11.96
N SER A 419 35.32 0.28 -12.17
CA SER A 419 34.46 1.29 -12.79
C SER A 419 34.80 1.55 -14.26
N ALA A 420 35.66 0.73 -14.86
CA ALA A 420 35.97 0.82 -16.29
C ALA A 420 34.70 0.52 -17.13
N PRO A 421 34.57 1.09 -18.35
CA PRO A 421 33.51 0.74 -19.29
C PRO A 421 33.29 -0.77 -19.37
N LEU A 422 32.04 -1.19 -19.45
CA LEU A 422 31.67 -2.60 -19.45
C LEU A 422 30.82 -2.89 -20.70
N THR A 423 31.13 -3.98 -21.38
CA THR A 423 30.33 -4.51 -22.49
C THR A 423 29.84 -5.90 -22.11
N VAL A 424 28.52 -6.11 -22.16
CA VAL A 424 27.88 -7.41 -21.89
C VAL A 424 27.00 -7.74 -23.08
N GLY A 425 27.39 -8.77 -23.85
CA GLY A 425 26.77 -9.03 -25.15
C GLY A 425 26.93 -7.82 -26.07
N SER A 426 25.81 -7.30 -26.57
CA SER A 426 25.75 -6.08 -27.40
C SER A 426 25.53 -4.79 -26.60
N VAL A 427 25.32 -4.88 -25.28
CA VAL A 427 25.00 -3.72 -24.44
C VAL A 427 26.30 -3.09 -23.94
N GLN A 428 26.46 -1.79 -24.19
CA GLN A 428 27.55 -0.99 -23.64
C GLN A 428 27.05 -0.22 -22.42
N ILE A 429 27.73 -0.41 -21.29
CA ILE A 429 27.39 0.22 -20.02
C ILE A 429 28.49 1.22 -19.69
N GLY A 430 28.09 2.49 -19.61
CA GLY A 430 28.94 3.61 -19.20
C GLY A 430 28.55 4.15 -17.83
N ASN A 431 29.46 4.89 -17.20
CA ASN A 431 29.13 5.74 -16.05
C ASN A 431 28.76 7.13 -16.57
N VAL A 432 27.86 7.82 -15.86
CA VAL A 432 27.45 9.18 -16.17
C VAL A 432 28.68 10.08 -16.25
N GLU A 433 28.76 10.92 -17.29
CA GLU A 433 29.89 11.84 -17.55
C GLU A 433 31.28 11.17 -17.57
N GLY A 434 31.35 9.84 -17.74
CA GLY A 434 32.60 9.10 -17.71
C GLY A 434 33.23 8.96 -16.31
N GLU A 435 32.47 9.18 -15.23
CA GLU A 435 33.01 9.11 -13.87
C GLU A 435 33.68 7.76 -13.59
N SER A 436 34.82 7.78 -12.89
CA SER A 436 35.59 6.57 -12.59
C SER A 436 36.37 6.70 -11.29
N CYS A 437 36.51 5.59 -10.59
CA CYS A 437 37.40 5.39 -9.44
C CYS A 437 38.50 4.36 -9.72
N GLY A 438 38.63 3.91 -10.98
CA GLY A 438 39.45 2.76 -11.34
C GLY A 438 38.87 1.45 -10.79
N THR A 439 39.48 0.93 -9.73
CA THR A 439 38.90 -0.16 -8.93
C THR A 439 38.76 0.36 -7.51
N CYS A 440 37.55 0.44 -6.99
CA CYS A 440 37.26 0.95 -5.65
C CYS A 440 36.28 0.03 -4.91
N THR A 441 36.13 0.28 -3.62
CA THR A 441 35.15 -0.43 -2.76
C THR A 441 33.72 -0.17 -3.24
N ILE A 442 32.80 -1.11 -3.05
CA ILE A 442 31.41 -0.91 -3.42
C ILE A 442 30.80 0.28 -2.66
N ALA A 443 31.22 0.59 -1.42
CA ALA A 443 30.81 1.81 -0.73
C ALA A 443 31.18 3.11 -1.48
N GLU A 444 32.40 3.20 -2.03
CA GLU A 444 32.82 4.33 -2.86
C GLU A 444 32.03 4.40 -4.17
N ALA A 445 31.80 3.25 -4.80
CA ALA A 445 30.99 3.15 -6.00
C ALA A 445 29.52 3.53 -5.73
N THR A 446 28.98 3.26 -4.53
CA THR A 446 27.64 3.73 -4.10
C THR A 446 27.61 5.23 -3.98
N LYS A 447 28.61 5.83 -3.32
CA LYS A 447 28.73 7.29 -3.15
C LYS A 447 28.80 8.03 -4.48
N ARG A 448 29.59 7.50 -5.41
CA ARG A 448 29.77 8.02 -6.78
C ARG A 448 28.73 7.51 -7.78
N SER A 449 27.82 6.65 -7.34
CA SER A 449 26.78 6.05 -8.19
C SER A 449 27.28 5.37 -9.48
N LEU A 450 28.40 4.64 -9.43
CA LEU A 450 29.05 4.08 -10.63
C LEU A 450 28.28 2.88 -11.22
N ASN A 451 27.71 3.04 -12.41
CA ASN A 451 26.90 2.01 -13.11
C ASN A 451 27.67 0.71 -13.33
N THR A 452 28.87 0.83 -13.89
CA THR A 452 29.70 -0.33 -14.29
C THR A 452 30.17 -1.17 -13.10
N SER A 453 30.40 -0.55 -11.95
CA SER A 453 30.75 -1.26 -10.70
C SER A 453 29.55 -2.02 -10.15
N PHE A 454 28.35 -1.40 -10.16
CA PHE A 454 27.11 -2.06 -9.72
C PHE A 454 26.67 -3.18 -10.64
N TYR A 455 26.87 -3.03 -11.95
CA TYR A 455 26.59 -4.12 -12.88
C TYR A 455 27.52 -5.32 -12.64
N ARG A 456 28.80 -5.08 -12.36
CA ARG A 456 29.74 -6.13 -11.95
C ARG A 456 29.41 -6.75 -10.60
N LEU A 457 28.92 -5.96 -9.65
CA LEU A 457 28.38 -6.48 -8.38
C LEU A 457 27.25 -7.47 -8.65
N MET A 458 26.23 -7.05 -9.41
CA MET A 458 25.10 -7.91 -9.76
C MET A 458 25.56 -9.20 -10.44
N MET A 459 26.48 -9.12 -11.41
CA MET A 459 27.03 -10.31 -12.08
C MET A 459 27.77 -11.26 -11.13
N SER A 460 28.25 -10.77 -9.97
CA SER A 460 28.93 -11.58 -8.96
C SER A 460 27.98 -12.20 -7.93
N LEU A 461 26.71 -11.80 -7.90
CA LEU A 461 25.72 -12.34 -6.97
C LEU A 461 25.23 -13.71 -7.43
N ASP A 462 25.01 -14.60 -6.46
CA ASP A 462 24.19 -15.77 -6.69
C ASP A 462 22.77 -15.32 -7.10
N ASN A 463 22.22 -15.92 -8.15
CA ASN A 463 20.95 -15.54 -8.80
C ASN A 463 20.92 -14.11 -9.40
N GLY A 464 22.05 -13.40 -9.45
CA GLY A 464 22.23 -12.17 -10.22
C GLY A 464 21.08 -11.15 -10.08
N PRO A 465 20.38 -10.80 -11.19
CA PRO A 465 19.24 -9.89 -11.17
C PRO A 465 18.13 -10.26 -10.18
N GLN A 466 17.80 -11.55 -10.04
CA GLN A 466 16.68 -12.00 -9.21
C GLN A 466 16.96 -11.75 -7.72
N ALA A 467 18.21 -11.91 -7.27
CA ALA A 467 18.57 -11.58 -5.89
C ALA A 467 18.31 -10.11 -5.55
N ILE A 468 18.43 -9.22 -6.54
CA ILE A 468 18.14 -7.79 -6.38
C ILE A 468 16.63 -7.53 -6.31
N ALA A 469 15.84 -8.20 -7.15
CA ALA A 469 14.37 -8.13 -7.07
C ALA A 469 13.87 -8.63 -5.71
N ASP A 470 14.38 -9.78 -5.25
CA ASP A 470 14.03 -10.35 -3.95
C ASP A 470 14.38 -9.40 -2.80
N ALA A 471 15.57 -8.80 -2.82
CA ALA A 471 15.97 -7.82 -1.82
C ALA A 471 15.09 -6.56 -1.84
N ALA A 472 14.67 -6.09 -3.02
CA ALA A 472 13.75 -4.96 -3.16
C ALA A 472 12.35 -5.29 -2.61
N HIS A 473 11.83 -6.49 -2.88
CA HIS A 473 10.56 -6.95 -2.32
C HIS A 473 10.59 -7.09 -0.80
N LYS A 474 11.66 -7.66 -0.24
CA LYS A 474 11.89 -7.69 1.20
C LYS A 474 11.94 -6.28 1.79
N ALA A 475 12.62 -5.35 1.14
CA ALA A 475 12.71 -3.98 1.62
C ALA A 475 11.34 -3.26 1.62
N GLY A 476 10.45 -3.56 0.68
CA GLY A 476 9.09 -3.01 0.67
C GLY A 476 8.49 -2.73 -0.70
N ILE A 477 9.20 -2.98 -1.80
CA ILE A 477 8.65 -2.84 -3.15
C ILE A 477 7.57 -3.92 -3.36
N PRO A 478 6.32 -3.56 -3.67
CA PRO A 478 5.23 -4.53 -3.76
C PRO A 478 5.41 -5.44 -4.98
N GLU A 479 5.04 -6.71 -4.82
CA GLU A 479 5.00 -7.73 -5.88
C GLU A 479 4.05 -7.37 -7.04
N PHE A 480 3.05 -6.53 -6.77
CA PHE A 480 2.06 -6.08 -7.75
C PHE A 480 1.79 -4.59 -7.58
N ILE A 481 1.87 -3.84 -8.68
CA ILE A 481 1.49 -2.43 -8.74
C ILE A 481 0.28 -2.30 -9.68
N PRO A 482 -0.83 -1.67 -9.27
CA PRO A 482 -1.96 -1.41 -10.16
C PRO A 482 -1.51 -0.71 -11.45
N GLY A 483 -1.98 -1.20 -12.59
CA GLY A 483 -1.60 -0.69 -13.92
C GLY A 483 -0.28 -1.22 -14.49
N VAL A 484 0.51 -1.97 -13.71
CA VAL A 484 1.68 -2.70 -14.22
C VAL A 484 1.27 -4.15 -14.50
N GLN A 485 1.55 -4.63 -15.72
CA GLN A 485 1.19 -6.00 -16.10
C GLN A 485 2.07 -7.02 -15.36
N GLY A 486 1.44 -8.00 -14.73
CA GLY A 486 2.14 -9.12 -14.07
C GLY A 486 2.82 -8.74 -12.76
N LYS A 487 3.80 -9.57 -12.35
CA LYS A 487 4.64 -9.34 -11.17
C LYS A 487 5.59 -8.18 -11.45
N THR A 488 5.80 -7.29 -10.50
CA THR A 488 6.78 -6.19 -10.63
C THR A 488 8.21 -6.72 -10.62
N LEU A 489 9.17 -5.91 -11.07
CA LEU A 489 10.59 -6.29 -11.12
C LEU A 489 10.82 -7.60 -11.89
N SER A 490 10.04 -7.83 -12.93
CA SER A 490 10.04 -9.06 -13.73
C SER A 490 10.05 -8.71 -15.22
N GLU A 491 10.66 -9.56 -16.05
CA GLU A 491 10.65 -9.41 -17.50
C GLU A 491 9.58 -10.31 -18.11
N ASN A 492 8.49 -9.72 -18.62
CA ASN A 492 7.36 -10.48 -19.19
C ASN A 492 6.81 -11.58 -18.26
N GLY A 493 6.84 -11.35 -16.94
CA GLY A 493 6.44 -12.32 -15.92
C GLY A 493 7.47 -13.40 -15.58
N GLY A 494 8.67 -13.33 -16.17
CA GLY A 494 9.82 -14.17 -15.87
C GLY A 494 10.86 -13.48 -14.98
N GLU A 495 12.08 -14.00 -14.96
CA GLU A 495 13.20 -13.42 -14.20
C GLU A 495 13.57 -12.02 -14.72
N PRO A 496 14.02 -11.09 -13.85
CA PRO A 496 14.45 -9.77 -14.26
C PRO A 496 15.74 -9.79 -15.09
N GLU A 497 15.87 -8.79 -15.95
CA GLU A 497 17.10 -8.53 -16.69
C GLU A 497 18.12 -7.73 -15.87
N GLY A 498 19.36 -7.71 -16.37
CA GLY A 498 20.48 -7.06 -15.69
C GLY A 498 20.35 -5.54 -15.47
N GLY A 499 19.47 -4.85 -16.21
CA GLY A 499 19.23 -3.43 -15.96
C GLY A 499 18.47 -3.16 -14.65
N ILE A 500 17.97 -4.18 -13.95
CA ILE A 500 17.35 -4.01 -12.63
C ILE A 500 18.26 -3.25 -11.65
N VAL A 501 19.57 -3.56 -11.62
CA VAL A 501 20.51 -2.90 -10.70
C VAL A 501 20.68 -1.40 -11.00
N LEU A 502 20.29 -0.97 -12.20
CA LEU A 502 20.33 0.41 -12.65
C LEU A 502 18.94 1.08 -12.66
N GLY A 503 17.90 0.41 -12.14
CA GLY A 503 16.55 0.94 -12.00
C GLY A 503 15.69 0.86 -13.27
N GLN A 504 15.90 -0.17 -14.10
CA GLN A 504 15.11 -0.42 -15.32
C GLN A 504 13.62 -0.62 -15.04
N TYR A 505 13.27 -1.28 -13.93
CA TYR A 505 11.90 -1.63 -13.59
C TYR A 505 11.18 -0.54 -12.81
N LEU A 506 9.86 -0.52 -12.94
CA LEU A 506 9.00 0.52 -12.40
C LEU A 506 8.79 0.35 -10.89
N SER A 507 8.80 1.46 -10.15
CA SER A 507 8.40 1.53 -8.74
C SER A 507 7.71 2.86 -8.46
N ARG A 508 6.82 2.92 -7.46
CA ARG A 508 6.13 4.16 -7.10
C ARG A 508 6.94 4.97 -6.09
N PRO A 509 6.82 6.31 -6.06
CA PRO A 509 7.43 7.13 -5.01
C PRO A 509 7.09 6.67 -3.58
N ILE A 510 5.83 6.29 -3.32
CA ILE A 510 5.44 5.73 -2.01
C ILE A 510 6.16 4.41 -1.69
N ASP A 511 6.41 3.56 -2.68
CA ASP A 511 7.10 2.28 -2.48
C ASP A 511 8.59 2.51 -2.20
N MET A 512 9.22 3.46 -2.90
CA MET A 512 10.61 3.85 -2.65
C MET A 512 10.78 4.48 -1.26
N ALA A 513 9.86 5.35 -0.84
CA ALA A 513 9.86 5.89 0.52
C ALA A 513 9.70 4.77 1.56
N SER A 514 8.78 3.82 1.33
CA SER A 514 8.54 2.70 2.23
C SER A 514 9.75 1.77 2.33
N ALA A 515 10.37 1.45 1.19
CA ALA A 515 11.54 0.59 1.16
C ALA A 515 12.75 1.22 1.88
N TYR A 516 12.93 2.54 1.75
CA TYR A 516 13.98 3.26 2.47
C TYR A 516 13.64 3.42 3.96
N ALA A 517 12.36 3.51 4.32
CA ALA A 517 11.89 3.49 5.70
C ALA A 517 12.26 2.16 6.39
N THR A 518 12.15 1.02 5.70
CA THR A 518 12.62 -0.28 6.22
C THR A 518 14.12 -0.28 6.53
N LEU A 519 14.93 0.39 5.71
CA LEU A 519 16.37 0.54 5.96
C LEU A 519 16.63 1.44 7.17
N ALA A 520 15.93 2.57 7.26
CA ALA A 520 15.99 3.49 8.40
C ALA A 520 15.59 2.83 9.72
N ALA A 521 14.71 1.82 9.68
CA ALA A 521 14.26 1.03 10.82
C ALA A 521 15.07 -0.27 11.03
N SER A 522 16.33 -0.31 10.61
CA SER A 522 17.24 -1.46 10.77
C SER A 522 16.62 -2.79 10.29
N GLY A 523 15.94 -2.74 9.14
CA GLY A 523 15.35 -3.88 8.44
C GLY A 523 13.92 -4.25 8.86
N ILE A 524 13.27 -3.44 9.70
CA ILE A 524 11.87 -3.63 10.11
C ILE A 524 10.96 -2.89 9.12
N TYR A 525 10.18 -3.64 8.37
CA TYR A 525 9.17 -3.11 7.47
C TYR A 525 7.88 -2.77 8.21
N HIS A 526 7.33 -1.61 7.89
CA HIS A 526 5.98 -1.20 8.26
C HIS A 526 5.20 -0.86 7.00
N GLN A 527 4.01 -1.44 6.86
CA GLN A 527 3.14 -1.15 5.73
C GLN A 527 2.71 0.33 5.77
N PRO A 528 2.88 1.10 4.67
CA PRO A 528 2.43 2.48 4.60
C PRO A 528 0.92 2.60 4.87
N TYR A 529 0.54 3.58 5.69
CA TYR A 529 -0.87 3.89 5.93
C TYR A 529 -1.09 5.38 6.19
N PHE A 530 -2.29 5.85 5.87
CA PHE A 530 -2.77 7.23 6.03
C PHE A 530 -3.73 7.35 7.21
N VAL A 531 -4.64 6.39 7.42
CA VAL A 531 -5.73 6.55 8.40
C VAL A 531 -5.35 5.96 9.75
N GLN A 532 -5.18 6.80 10.77
CA GLN A 532 -4.89 6.37 12.14
C GLN A 532 -6.17 6.00 12.90
N ARG A 533 -7.20 6.85 12.82
CA ARG A 533 -8.41 6.73 13.63
C ARG A 533 -9.64 7.25 12.91
N VAL A 534 -10.78 6.62 13.13
CA VAL A 534 -12.08 7.04 12.59
C VAL A 534 -13.12 6.99 13.70
N VAL A 535 -13.77 8.12 13.95
CA VAL A 535 -14.82 8.27 14.97
C VAL A 535 -16.07 8.84 14.32
N THR A 536 -17.25 8.38 14.70
CA THR A 536 -18.52 8.99 14.27
C THR A 536 -18.84 10.26 15.04
N ALA A 537 -19.83 11.02 14.55
CA ALA A 537 -20.33 12.22 15.24
C ALA A 537 -20.86 11.93 16.66
N ASP A 538 -21.37 10.72 16.93
CA ASP A 538 -21.86 10.29 18.25
C ASP A 538 -20.77 9.64 19.14
N GLY A 539 -19.52 9.65 18.70
CA GLY A 539 -18.35 9.26 19.51
C GLY A 539 -17.95 7.78 19.41
N VAL A 540 -18.55 7.03 18.47
CA VAL A 540 -18.21 5.62 18.25
C VAL A 540 -16.92 5.51 17.45
N VAL A 541 -15.99 4.69 17.94
CA VAL A 541 -14.73 4.40 17.24
C VAL A 541 -14.92 3.27 16.23
N LEU A 542 -14.70 3.56 14.95
CA LEU A 542 -14.83 2.59 13.85
C LEU A 542 -13.50 1.95 13.47
N LEU A 543 -12.44 2.73 13.59
CA LEU A 543 -11.08 2.31 13.34
C LEU A 543 -10.17 3.03 14.34
N ASP A 544 -9.24 2.29 14.90
CA ASP A 544 -8.16 2.82 15.73
C ASP A 544 -6.98 1.87 15.57
N ARG A 545 -5.98 2.28 14.78
CA ARG A 545 -4.83 1.41 14.49
C ARG A 545 -3.92 1.37 15.71
N ALA A 546 -3.78 0.19 16.30
CA ALA A 546 -2.78 -0.02 17.34
C ALA A 546 -1.36 0.09 16.77
N PRO A 547 -0.36 0.49 17.58
CA PRO A 547 1.04 0.42 17.18
C PRO A 547 1.39 -0.99 16.69
N SER A 548 1.99 -1.07 15.51
CA SER A 548 2.50 -2.33 14.96
C SER A 548 3.97 -2.47 15.30
N PRO A 549 4.45 -3.66 15.74
CA PRO A 549 5.88 -3.91 15.90
C PRO A 549 6.63 -4.04 14.56
N GLY A 550 5.90 -4.04 13.44
CA GLY A 550 6.44 -4.25 12.10
C GLY A 550 6.87 -5.70 11.84
N GLU A 551 7.44 -5.92 10.67
CA GLU A 551 7.96 -7.21 10.22
C GLU A 551 9.46 -7.09 9.94
N ARG A 552 10.29 -7.89 10.62
CA ARG A 552 11.72 -7.96 10.27
C ARG A 552 11.88 -8.66 8.92
N ARG A 553 12.16 -7.89 7.87
CA ARG A 553 12.36 -8.39 6.50
C ARG A 553 13.80 -8.39 6.04
N LEU A 554 14.64 -7.56 6.66
CA LEU A 554 16.09 -7.56 6.48
C LEU A 554 16.79 -7.71 7.84
N ASP A 555 17.95 -8.35 7.85
CA ASP A 555 18.81 -8.37 9.03
C ASP A 555 19.29 -6.96 9.37
N ALA A 556 19.34 -6.62 10.66
CA ALA A 556 19.78 -5.31 11.12
C ALA A 556 21.19 -4.99 10.61
N ALA A 557 22.10 -5.97 10.63
CA ALA A 557 23.44 -5.83 10.07
C ALA A 557 23.43 -5.40 8.61
N VAL A 558 22.50 -5.91 7.79
CA VAL A 558 22.38 -5.52 6.37
C VAL A 558 21.90 -4.08 6.26
N ALA A 559 20.78 -3.75 6.90
CA ALA A 559 20.19 -2.41 6.85
C ALA A 559 21.14 -1.33 7.37
N ASP A 560 21.77 -1.56 8.52
CA ASP A 560 22.66 -0.60 9.16
C ASP A 560 23.95 -0.41 8.34
N ASN A 561 24.50 -1.47 7.71
CA ASN A 561 25.63 -1.31 6.78
C ASN A 561 25.22 -0.48 5.56
N ILE A 562 24.03 -0.70 5.00
CA ILE A 562 23.51 0.13 3.91
C ILE A 562 23.44 1.59 4.36
N SER A 563 22.86 1.88 5.52
CA SER A 563 22.80 3.25 6.05
C SER A 563 24.18 3.88 6.12
N GLN A 564 25.18 3.17 6.65
CA GLN A 564 26.56 3.68 6.70
C GLN A 564 27.12 4.03 5.30
N ALA A 565 26.81 3.23 4.28
CA ALA A 565 27.24 3.49 2.90
C ALA A 565 26.54 4.69 2.25
N LEU A 566 25.32 5.02 2.70
CA LEU A 566 24.49 6.10 2.16
C LEU A 566 24.68 7.45 2.86
N MET A 567 25.19 7.47 4.09
CA MET A 567 25.41 8.72 4.85
C MET A 567 26.19 9.83 4.12
N PRO A 568 27.30 9.54 3.40
CA PRO A 568 28.07 10.62 2.77
C PRO A 568 27.40 11.22 1.52
N ILE A 569 26.33 10.62 1.02
CA ILE A 569 25.83 10.89 -0.35
C ILE A 569 25.14 12.24 -0.47
N ALA A 570 24.34 12.63 0.51
CA ALA A 570 23.66 13.92 0.49
C ALA A 570 24.68 15.09 0.43
N SER A 571 25.73 15.01 1.26
CA SER A 571 26.83 15.98 1.24
C SER A 571 27.63 15.95 -0.07
N TYR A 572 27.94 14.76 -0.58
CA TYR A 572 28.68 14.59 -1.85
C TYR A 572 27.89 15.11 -3.06
N SER A 573 26.58 14.91 -3.05
CA SER A 573 25.67 15.28 -4.14
C SER A 573 25.37 16.78 -4.05
N ARG A 574 26.32 17.64 -4.38
CA ARG A 574 26.17 19.11 -4.41
C ARG A 574 25.82 19.78 -3.06
N GLY A 575 26.16 19.16 -1.93
CA GLY A 575 26.07 19.82 -0.63
C GLY A 575 24.68 19.78 0.03
N HIS A 576 23.85 18.79 -0.30
CA HIS A 576 22.51 18.62 0.28
C HIS A 576 22.52 17.96 1.67
N ALA A 577 23.54 18.20 2.48
CA ALA A 577 23.51 17.79 3.89
C ALA A 577 22.33 18.48 4.59
N LEU A 578 21.65 17.77 5.49
CA LEU A 578 20.55 18.36 6.26
C LEU A 578 21.07 19.45 7.22
N ALA A 579 20.18 20.37 7.58
CA ALA A 579 20.48 21.54 8.38
C ALA A 579 21.26 21.20 9.67
N GLY A 580 22.25 22.06 9.98
CA GLY A 580 23.16 21.86 11.12
C GLY A 580 24.15 20.69 10.97
N GLY A 581 24.08 19.90 9.90
CA GLY A 581 24.82 18.64 9.77
C GLY A 581 24.08 17.43 10.36
N ARG A 582 22.76 17.50 10.48
CA ARG A 582 21.92 16.38 10.94
C ARG A 582 22.23 15.11 10.14
N PRO A 583 22.55 13.98 10.80
CA PRO A 583 22.84 12.73 10.11
C PRO A 583 21.68 12.31 9.21
N SER A 584 22.00 12.00 7.96
CA SER A 584 21.04 11.47 6.99
C SER A 584 21.74 10.51 6.05
N ALA A 585 20.98 9.54 5.55
CA ALA A 585 21.40 8.59 4.54
C ALA A 585 20.54 8.81 3.30
N ALA A 586 21.14 8.85 2.10
CA ALA A 586 20.38 9.11 0.89
C ALA A 586 20.98 8.47 -0.36
N LYS A 587 20.19 8.41 -1.42
CA LYS A 587 20.62 8.00 -2.75
C LYS A 587 19.89 8.79 -3.83
N THR A 588 20.67 9.32 -4.76
CA THR A 588 20.17 9.95 -5.99
C THR A 588 19.85 8.91 -7.06
N GLY A 589 18.87 9.20 -7.91
CA GLY A 589 18.53 8.43 -9.10
C GLY A 589 18.37 9.34 -10.31
N THR A 590 18.79 8.85 -11.47
CA THR A 590 18.53 9.48 -12.77
C THR A 590 18.26 8.36 -13.77
N ALA A 591 17.15 8.43 -14.50
CA ALA A 591 16.85 7.56 -15.62
C ALA A 591 16.98 8.35 -16.93
N GLN A 592 17.75 7.80 -17.87
CA GLN A 592 17.99 8.41 -19.18
C GLN A 592 16.80 8.20 -20.11
N LEU A 593 16.62 9.13 -21.05
CA LEU A 593 15.65 9.02 -22.13
C LEU A 593 16.24 8.18 -23.26
N GLY A 594 16.22 6.86 -23.12
CA GLY A 594 16.86 5.96 -24.09
C GLY A 594 18.32 6.36 -24.34
N ASP A 595 18.76 6.29 -25.60
CA ASP A 595 20.12 6.64 -26.02
C ASP A 595 20.24 8.09 -26.53
N THR A 596 19.34 9.01 -26.13
CA THR A 596 19.37 10.40 -26.61
C THR A 596 20.43 11.26 -25.94
N GLY A 597 20.97 10.81 -24.80
CA GLY A 597 21.83 11.59 -23.93
C GLY A 597 21.08 12.55 -22.99
N GLU A 598 19.74 12.54 -23.01
CA GLU A 598 18.89 13.31 -22.10
C GLU A 598 18.39 12.46 -20.92
N ASN A 599 17.80 13.11 -19.92
CA ASN A 599 17.18 12.47 -18.77
C ASN A 599 15.66 12.61 -18.86
N LYS A 600 14.91 11.63 -18.32
CA LYS A 600 13.43 11.69 -18.24
C LYS A 600 12.88 11.60 -16.83
N ASP A 601 13.61 10.95 -15.91
CA ASP A 601 13.25 10.85 -14.49
C ASP A 601 14.46 11.19 -13.62
N ALA A 602 14.22 11.94 -12.55
CA ALA A 602 15.23 12.27 -11.55
C ALA A 602 14.67 12.07 -10.14
N TRP A 603 15.51 11.55 -9.24
CA TRP A 603 15.11 11.12 -7.91
C TRP A 603 16.11 11.53 -6.84
N MET A 604 15.60 11.84 -5.66
CA MET A 604 16.33 11.78 -4.40
C MET A 604 15.49 10.99 -3.41
N VAL A 605 16.07 9.93 -2.84
CA VAL A 605 15.41 9.17 -1.77
C VAL A 605 16.37 9.10 -0.60
N GLY A 606 15.93 9.57 0.56
CA GLY A 606 16.79 9.64 1.73
C GLY A 606 16.01 9.67 3.03
N TYR A 607 16.71 9.42 4.13
CA TYR A 607 16.10 9.21 5.42
C TYR A 607 17.00 9.65 6.58
N THR A 608 16.33 9.91 7.70
CA THR A 608 16.87 9.87 9.07
C THR A 608 16.22 8.68 9.80
N PRO A 609 16.63 8.34 11.02
CA PRO A 609 15.93 7.29 11.78
C PRO A 609 14.45 7.64 12.10
N SER A 610 14.03 8.90 11.93
CA SER A 610 12.66 9.37 12.19
C SER A 610 11.80 9.60 10.95
N LEU A 611 12.38 9.76 9.76
CA LEU A 611 11.64 10.13 8.56
C LEU A 611 12.38 9.66 7.31
N ALA A 612 11.67 8.97 6.41
CA ALA A 612 12.17 8.56 5.10
C ALA A 612 11.35 9.23 3.99
N THR A 613 12.01 9.94 3.08
CA THR A 613 11.37 10.76 2.05
C THR A 613 11.89 10.40 0.66
N ALA A 614 10.95 10.16 -0.27
CA ALA A 614 11.23 10.02 -1.68
C ALA A 614 10.73 11.25 -2.44
N VAL A 615 11.58 11.81 -3.30
CA VAL A 615 11.26 12.88 -4.24
C VAL A 615 11.53 12.40 -5.66
N TRP A 616 10.57 12.64 -6.56
CA TRP A 616 10.69 12.40 -7.99
C TRP A 616 10.36 13.66 -8.78
N ILE A 617 11.07 13.86 -9.89
CA ILE A 617 10.76 14.82 -10.94
C ILE A 617 10.77 14.12 -12.30
N GLY A 618 9.76 14.40 -13.12
CA GLY A 618 9.65 13.94 -14.50
C GLY A 618 8.63 14.76 -15.30
N LYS A 619 8.09 14.20 -16.39
CA LYS A 619 6.99 14.78 -17.18
C LYS A 619 5.92 13.74 -17.44
N ALA A 620 4.67 14.19 -17.59
CA ALA A 620 3.52 13.30 -17.81
C ALA A 620 3.64 12.45 -19.09
N ASP A 621 4.31 12.99 -20.11
CA ASP A 621 4.54 12.36 -21.41
C ASP A 621 5.89 11.63 -21.50
N ALA A 622 6.61 11.51 -20.38
CA ALA A 622 7.93 10.90 -20.27
C ALA A 622 9.00 11.47 -21.23
N THR A 623 8.87 12.75 -21.59
CA THR A 623 9.87 13.48 -22.39
C THR A 623 11.05 13.98 -21.55
N ALA A 624 12.04 14.57 -22.21
CA ALA A 624 13.26 15.05 -21.56
C ALA A 624 12.99 16.13 -20.49
N ILE A 625 13.71 16.04 -19.38
CA ILE A 625 13.68 17.01 -18.27
C ILE A 625 14.90 17.93 -18.29
N ASN A 626 14.63 19.21 -18.43
CA ASN A 626 15.63 20.29 -18.41
C ASN A 626 15.18 21.35 -17.40
N ASN A 627 16.15 21.99 -16.75
CA ASN A 627 15.89 23.12 -15.89
C ASN A 627 15.65 24.40 -16.70
N SER A 628 15.24 25.48 -16.02
CA SER A 628 14.92 26.79 -16.60
C SER A 628 16.03 27.40 -17.46
N TRP A 629 17.29 26.99 -17.28
CA TRP A 629 18.46 27.47 -18.04
C TRP A 629 18.91 26.51 -19.15
N GLY A 630 18.14 25.44 -19.40
CA GLY A 630 18.39 24.45 -20.45
C GLY A 630 19.39 23.35 -20.09
N GLY A 631 19.72 23.18 -18.80
CA GLY A 631 20.58 22.10 -18.31
C GLY A 631 19.79 20.84 -17.95
N LEU A 632 20.37 19.66 -18.17
CA LEU A 632 19.77 18.38 -17.79
C LEU A 632 19.48 18.32 -16.28
N ILE A 633 18.26 17.90 -15.93
CA ILE A 633 17.90 17.64 -14.53
C ILE A 633 18.46 16.27 -14.13
N TYR A 634 19.19 16.23 -13.01
CA TYR A 634 19.72 15.01 -12.40
C TYR A 634 19.14 14.86 -10.99
N GLY A 635 19.16 13.64 -10.43
CA GLY A 635 18.74 13.39 -9.05
C GLY A 635 19.46 14.25 -8.02
N SER A 636 20.70 14.65 -8.28
CA SER A 636 21.51 15.55 -7.42
C SER A 636 21.19 17.04 -7.56
N GLY A 637 20.24 17.43 -8.42
CA GLY A 637 19.74 18.80 -8.58
C GLY A 637 18.38 18.96 -7.92
N LEU A 638 17.39 19.46 -8.67
CA LEU A 638 16.05 19.79 -8.17
C LEU A 638 15.41 18.74 -7.22
N PRO A 639 15.47 17.40 -7.47
CA PRO A 639 14.92 16.44 -6.51
C PRO A 639 15.64 16.46 -5.14
N SER A 640 16.96 16.71 -5.13
CA SER A 640 17.74 16.85 -3.90
C SER A 640 17.48 18.18 -3.20
N ASP A 641 17.27 19.27 -3.94
CA ASP A 641 16.90 20.57 -3.37
C ASP A 641 15.54 20.44 -2.63
N ILE A 642 14.52 19.92 -3.31
CA ILE A 642 13.19 19.65 -2.73
C ILE A 642 13.28 18.68 -1.54
N TRP A 643 14.06 17.60 -1.65
CA TRP A 643 14.23 16.63 -0.56
C TRP A 643 14.84 17.29 0.67
N LYS A 644 15.88 18.11 0.48
CA LYS A 644 16.54 18.80 1.59
C LYS A 644 15.59 19.75 2.28
N ASP A 645 14.89 20.61 1.53
CA ASP A 645 13.99 21.61 2.10
C ASP A 645 12.80 20.95 2.80
N THR A 646 12.25 19.87 2.22
CA THR A 646 11.21 19.05 2.85
C THR A 646 11.69 18.48 4.18
N MET A 647 12.86 17.84 4.18
CA MET A 647 13.41 17.17 5.37
C MET A 647 13.81 18.16 6.45
N ASP A 648 14.42 19.29 6.09
CA ASP A 648 14.84 20.33 7.04
C ASP A 648 13.63 20.99 7.71
N GLY A 649 12.59 21.32 6.94
CA GLY A 649 11.34 21.87 7.49
C GLY A 649 10.56 20.87 8.33
N ALA A 650 10.42 19.62 7.84
CA ALA A 650 9.68 18.57 8.55
C ALA A 650 10.34 18.17 9.88
N LEU A 651 11.68 18.24 9.95
CA LEU A 651 12.46 17.84 11.12
C LEU A 651 12.90 19.02 11.98
N GLU A 652 12.47 20.24 11.68
CA GLU A 652 12.71 21.39 12.54
C GLU A 652 12.17 21.12 13.96
N ASP A 653 12.95 21.50 14.98
CA ASP A 653 12.66 21.28 16.41
C ASP A 653 12.49 19.81 16.85
N THR A 654 12.78 18.83 15.98
CA THR A 654 12.83 17.40 16.36
C THR A 654 14.20 17.03 16.92
N ASP A 655 14.23 15.98 17.74
CA ASP A 655 15.47 15.44 18.31
C ASP A 655 16.45 14.98 17.23
N TRP A 656 17.73 15.11 17.55
CA TRP A 656 18.82 14.60 16.72
C TRP A 656 19.02 13.13 17.00
N GLU A 657 19.03 12.34 15.94
CA GLU A 657 19.16 10.89 16.03
C GLU A 657 20.31 10.41 15.15
N ASP A 658 21.12 9.52 15.71
CA ASP A 658 22.21 8.86 15.02
C ASP A 658 21.76 7.50 14.48
N PHE A 659 22.35 7.10 13.35
CA PHE A 659 22.18 5.74 12.86
C PHE A 659 22.91 4.73 13.75
N PRO A 660 22.35 3.53 13.95
CA PRO A 660 23.08 2.46 14.61
C PRO A 660 24.40 2.16 13.90
N TRP A 661 25.44 1.84 14.68
CA TRP A 661 26.65 1.26 14.12
C TRP A 661 26.39 -0.22 13.78
N PRO A 662 26.71 -0.68 12.56
CA PRO A 662 26.34 -2.02 12.12
C PRO A 662 27.22 -3.12 12.71
N ASP A 663 26.65 -4.32 12.79
CA ASP A 663 27.42 -5.56 12.93
C ASP A 663 28.21 -5.88 11.64
N PRO A 664 29.35 -6.60 11.76
CA PRO A 664 30.19 -6.88 10.61
C PRO A 664 29.58 -7.92 9.66
N ILE A 665 29.64 -7.62 8.36
CA ILE A 665 29.34 -8.55 7.26
C ILE A 665 30.64 -8.77 6.49
N GLY A 666 30.96 -10.02 6.13
CA GLY A 666 32.22 -10.33 5.45
C GLY A 666 33.48 -9.90 6.23
N GLY A 667 33.40 -9.85 7.57
CA GLY A 667 34.48 -9.41 8.45
C GLY A 667 34.64 -7.89 8.60
N GLN A 668 33.72 -7.08 8.06
CA GLN A 668 33.77 -5.63 8.16
C GLN A 668 32.43 -5.02 8.57
N ALA A 669 32.49 -4.11 9.55
CA ALA A 669 31.37 -3.25 9.92
C ALA A 669 31.51 -1.87 9.25
N GLY A 670 30.46 -1.42 8.58
CA GLY A 670 30.38 -0.10 7.98
C GLY A 670 31.33 0.11 6.79
N VAL A 671 31.46 1.37 6.39
CA VAL A 671 32.35 1.79 5.30
C VAL A 671 33.81 1.65 5.73
N PRO A 672 34.70 1.07 4.89
CA PRO A 672 36.09 0.90 5.28
C PRO A 672 36.81 2.26 5.35
N ALA A 673 37.78 2.40 6.26
CA ALA A 673 38.56 3.62 6.42
C ALA A 673 39.32 4.05 5.15
N TRP A 674 39.63 3.10 4.26
CA TRP A 674 40.24 3.37 2.96
C TRP A 674 39.37 2.83 1.82
N THR A 675 38.90 3.74 0.98
CA THR A 675 37.98 3.44 -0.13
C THR A 675 38.63 3.59 -1.52
N GLY A 676 39.89 4.08 -1.58
CA GLY A 676 40.64 4.43 -2.79
C GLY A 676 41.33 3.27 -3.53
N GLN A 677 42.12 3.57 -4.56
CA GLN A 677 42.80 2.66 -5.52
C GLN A 677 44.07 1.99 -4.95
N THR A 678 44.22 0.67 -5.05
CA THR A 678 45.55 0.05 -4.93
C THR A 678 46.19 0.14 -6.30
N SER A 679 47.18 1.01 -6.46
CA SER A 679 48.16 0.87 -7.53
C SER A 679 48.99 -0.39 -7.24
N GLY A 680 48.61 -1.55 -7.78
CA GLY A 680 49.61 -2.55 -8.18
C GLY A 680 50.22 -2.02 -9.47
N ASP A 681 51.52 -1.83 -9.60
CA ASP A 681 52.53 -2.87 -9.42
C ASP A 681 53.68 -2.48 -8.48
N GLY A 682 53.96 -3.36 -7.54
CA GLY A 682 55.25 -3.45 -6.88
C GLY A 682 56.23 -4.25 -7.73
N THR A 683 57.16 -3.56 -8.40
CA THR A 683 58.55 -4.00 -8.45
C THR A 683 59.41 -2.87 -7.94
N GLY A 684 59.86 -3.01 -6.69
CA GLY A 684 60.79 -2.09 -6.09
C GLY A 684 62.15 -2.15 -6.77
N THR A 685 62.60 -1.00 -7.25
CA THR A 685 63.99 -0.58 -7.19
C THR A 685 63.99 0.93 -7.04
N GLY A 686 64.49 1.41 -5.90
CA GLY A 686 64.51 2.82 -5.58
C GLY A 686 65.47 3.61 -6.45
N THR A 687 65.18 4.91 -6.62
CA THR A 687 66.19 5.97 -6.71
C THR A 687 65.52 7.32 -6.44
N SER A 688 66.28 8.17 -5.77
CA SER A 688 65.93 9.47 -5.22
C SER A 688 65.44 10.51 -6.22
N GLY A 689 64.65 11.43 -5.66
CA GLY A 689 64.22 12.76 -6.11
C GLY A 689 64.85 13.39 -7.34
N VAL A 690 63.96 13.89 -8.21
CA VAL A 690 64.20 15.09 -9.03
C VAL A 690 62.89 15.89 -9.10
N VAL A 691 62.96 17.15 -8.67
CA VAL A 691 61.95 18.20 -8.87
C VAL A 691 62.10 18.73 -10.31
N PRO A 692 61.04 18.86 -11.13
CA PRO A 692 61.11 19.61 -12.38
C PRO A 692 60.82 21.11 -12.15
N PRO A 693 61.46 22.01 -12.93
CA PRO A 693 61.40 23.46 -12.75
C PRO A 693 60.10 24.08 -13.30
N PRO A 694 59.74 25.32 -12.89
CA PRO A 694 58.58 26.02 -13.42
C PRO A 694 58.91 26.72 -14.75
N GLY A 695 58.00 26.63 -15.73
CA GLY A 695 57.89 27.61 -16.82
C GLY A 695 57.99 27.04 -18.25
N ALA A 696 56.84 26.92 -18.92
CA ALA A 696 56.69 27.20 -20.35
C ALA A 696 55.20 27.54 -20.64
N PRO A 697 54.92 28.49 -21.56
CA PRO A 697 53.59 29.08 -21.73
C PRO A 697 52.64 28.17 -22.52
N THR A 698 51.35 28.26 -22.16
CA THR A 698 50.20 27.69 -22.86
C THR A 698 50.09 28.24 -24.29
N PRO A 699 49.96 27.41 -25.35
CA PRO A 699 49.58 27.90 -26.66
C PRO A 699 48.08 28.25 -26.69
N ALA A 700 47.77 29.42 -27.24
CA ALA A 700 46.41 29.91 -27.45
C ALA A 700 45.61 28.99 -28.42
N PRO A 701 44.27 28.93 -28.30
CA PRO A 701 43.43 28.15 -29.22
C PRO A 701 43.49 28.74 -30.63
N VAL A 702 43.71 27.88 -31.63
CA VAL A 702 43.59 28.21 -33.05
C VAL A 702 42.12 28.14 -33.44
N GLU A 703 41.59 29.26 -33.91
CA GLU A 703 40.25 29.41 -34.47
C GLU A 703 40.22 28.80 -35.89
N VAL A 704 39.34 27.83 -36.13
CA VAL A 704 39.06 27.30 -37.48
C VAL A 704 37.64 27.71 -37.86
N PRO A 705 37.42 28.50 -38.93
CA PRO A 705 36.08 28.86 -39.36
C PRO A 705 35.41 27.66 -40.05
N PRO A 706 34.10 27.41 -39.83
CA PRO A 706 33.38 26.37 -40.55
C PRO A 706 33.13 26.78 -42.01
N PRO A 707 33.10 25.83 -42.97
CA PRO A 707 32.78 26.12 -44.35
C PRO A 707 31.29 26.47 -44.53
N ALA A 708 31.02 27.51 -45.32
CA ALA A 708 29.68 27.92 -45.71
C ALA A 708 29.04 26.91 -46.67
N VAL A 709 27.86 26.39 -46.31
CA VAL A 709 27.00 25.58 -47.17
C VAL A 709 25.75 26.40 -47.50
N PRO A 710 25.32 26.51 -48.77
CA PRO A 710 24.17 27.31 -49.14
C PRO A 710 22.85 26.67 -48.67
N VAL A 711 21.97 27.51 -48.11
CA VAL A 711 20.63 27.15 -47.63
C VAL A 711 19.69 26.92 -48.83
N PRO A 712 19.07 25.74 -48.98
CA PRO A 712 17.99 25.54 -49.94
C PRO A 712 16.66 26.15 -49.45
N PRO A 713 15.74 26.56 -50.35
CA PRO A 713 14.50 27.22 -49.96
C PRO A 713 13.57 26.30 -49.17
N VAL A 714 12.88 26.91 -48.19
CA VAL A 714 11.93 26.29 -47.27
C VAL A 714 10.76 25.67 -48.05
N PRO A 715 10.47 24.36 -47.93
CA PRO A 715 9.26 23.75 -48.47
C PRO A 715 8.01 24.17 -47.66
N PRO A 716 6.82 24.18 -48.28
CA PRO A 716 5.59 24.60 -47.61
C PRO A 716 5.25 23.68 -46.43
N VAL A 717 4.68 24.28 -45.38
CA VAL A 717 4.23 23.64 -44.14
C VAL A 717 3.29 22.46 -44.47
N PRO A 718 3.62 21.22 -44.05
CA PRO A 718 2.70 20.10 -44.20
C PRO A 718 1.50 20.25 -43.27
N ALA A 719 0.36 19.74 -43.69
CA ALA A 719 -0.83 19.60 -42.84
C ALA A 719 -0.50 18.83 -41.55
N PRO A 720 -1.22 19.08 -40.43
CA PRO A 720 -0.95 18.41 -39.16
C PRO A 720 -0.99 16.89 -39.34
N VAL A 721 0.14 16.25 -39.02
CA VAL A 721 0.27 14.80 -39.03
C VAL A 721 -0.60 14.26 -37.88
N PRO A 722 -1.46 13.26 -38.12
CA PRO A 722 -2.21 12.63 -37.05
C PRO A 722 -1.26 12.05 -35.99
N ALA A 723 -1.66 12.14 -34.72
CA ALA A 723 -0.87 11.62 -33.61
C ALA A 723 -0.48 10.15 -33.85
N PRO A 724 0.77 9.76 -33.56
CA PRO A 724 1.20 8.38 -33.74
C PRO A 724 0.36 7.47 -32.83
N THR A 725 -0.23 6.43 -33.40
CA THR A 725 -0.99 5.41 -32.66
C THR A 725 -0.08 4.32 -32.08
N GLN A 726 1.23 4.38 -32.36
CA GLN A 726 2.22 3.42 -31.91
C GLN A 726 3.58 4.13 -31.71
N ILE A 727 4.34 3.72 -30.69
CA ILE A 727 5.71 4.16 -30.42
C ILE A 727 6.62 2.93 -30.34
N GLU A 728 7.77 3.01 -31.01
CA GLU A 728 8.83 2.01 -30.93
C GLU A 728 9.80 2.38 -29.81
N ILE A 729 9.83 1.58 -28.74
CA ILE A 729 10.63 1.87 -27.54
C ILE A 729 12.03 1.22 -27.57
N LEU A 730 12.22 0.23 -28.45
CA LEU A 730 13.50 -0.42 -28.79
C LEU A 730 13.41 -0.93 -30.24
N PRO A 731 14.53 -1.20 -30.95
CA PRO A 731 14.48 -1.76 -32.29
C PRO A 731 13.67 -3.08 -32.34
N GLY A 732 12.49 -3.03 -32.97
CA GLY A 732 11.54 -4.15 -33.09
C GLY A 732 10.48 -4.24 -31.98
N VAL A 733 10.43 -3.33 -31.02
CA VAL A 733 9.46 -3.32 -29.91
C VAL A 733 8.52 -2.14 -30.06
N ILE A 734 7.33 -2.41 -30.58
CA ILE A 734 6.30 -1.40 -30.88
C ILE A 734 5.18 -1.49 -29.85
N ILE A 735 4.93 -0.41 -29.12
CA ILE A 735 3.82 -0.27 -28.17
C ILE A 735 2.72 0.56 -28.82
N PRO A 736 1.47 0.09 -28.84
CA PRO A 736 0.33 0.93 -29.23
C PRO A 736 0.06 1.97 -28.14
N LEU A 737 -0.07 3.24 -28.55
CA LEU A 737 -0.52 4.30 -27.67
C LEU A 737 -2.05 4.22 -27.56
N PRO A 738 -2.63 4.27 -26.34
CA PRO A 738 -4.07 4.33 -26.19
C PRO A 738 -4.57 5.67 -26.76
N GLY A 739 -5.47 5.58 -27.75
CA GLY A 739 -6.22 6.68 -28.33
C GLY A 739 -7.69 6.33 -28.38
#